data_AF-A0A7X8J0A6-F1
#
_entry.id   AF-A0A7X8J0A6-F1
#
_cell.length_a   1.000
_cell.length_b   1.000
_cell.length_c   1.000
_cell.angle_alpha   90.00
_cell.angle_beta   90.00
_cell.angle_gamma   90.00
#
_symmetry.space_group_name_H-M   'P 1'
#
loop_
_entity.id
_entity.type
_entity.pdbx_description
1 polymer ?
#
loop_
_entity_poly.entity_id
_entity_poly.type
_entity_poly.pdbx_seq_one_letter_code
_entity_poly.pdbx_strand_id
1 'polypeptide(L)'
;MGYYFDNEHAIFSMTQDINTVLKTVASRYIGQNPSYDVSYYAYQKNGIRQDNDYRFVFDFHDLYPLSPLESSVYAWSKLYSDHDMNMTFEISCFGPVIIYCNGQRVFKPNVLIERMRDISTTFSVQLKKGWNNFVLRFIRTNTGCGGTLSAISSRNRPQSFIIPSQDRQSQRGWLYTLPLNKPLAQLPEVGMKEEETGVTWYPINKWLPEEETMGQMMRMYSLRKNCKAIGWTTVFAEKSGEYIIKGRNSGPIKIYIDKSLVFNSEASKDFELQTCLKCGYHNILVINECSEKDWGFAADCFFDGRKIQYINPLKVMGTDEEWVYAGPIPLSTKLEPDNLYKTDKPFGAEDNRVYWRLDKPHTVIRPFNDNKLYGHWNYPLGVTLYGLIETGRYLHDKALIDYATSHVHMCTRYFDYALWDKEKYGAASLHNLLSTISTLDDCGSFGSLMLETSKELEEIGEDIEHDNEDRDDRDISYDYVKIADYIADFIANKLDRLPDGTLYRVNPAHLLMDETIWADDLYMSIPFLCRYYKMTGQQQYIDDAAKQLVLYHKYLYRSDKKIMSHVYDVKHKRATEVSWGRGNGWVAFSYSELLSFLPQEHDLREQLIHNFNELCKGYLALQDEKGLWHQVLTNHESYPESSCTSMFICAFSRGVRNGWLKEEYKYTESVRKAWKGLCREAIDTSGNVYGICKGSGFSFSEDYYVNDLGWQLNDTHGTGIVLLAGVEYAKLLDYLTDGGN
;
A
#
# COMPACT_ATOMS: atom_id res chain seq x y z
N MET A 1 -38.11 5.47 -11.96
CA MET A 1 -37.10 5.30 -10.91
C MET A 1 -35.74 5.24 -11.57
N GLY A 2 -34.73 5.90 -11.01
CA GLY A 2 -33.36 5.76 -11.50
C GLY A 2 -32.80 4.37 -11.17
N TYR A 3 -31.65 4.01 -11.71
CA TYR A 3 -31.05 2.69 -11.48
C TYR A 3 -30.63 2.47 -10.02
N TYR A 4 -30.00 3.44 -9.36
CA TYR A 4 -29.51 3.29 -7.98
C TYR A 4 -30.19 4.19 -6.95
N PHE A 5 -30.77 5.30 -7.40
CA PHE A 5 -31.42 6.29 -6.55
C PHE A 5 -32.54 6.99 -7.33
N ASP A 6 -33.40 7.72 -6.62
CA ASP A 6 -34.46 8.52 -7.25
C ASP A 6 -33.89 9.73 -7.99
N ASN A 7 -34.55 10.12 -9.10
CA ASN A 7 -34.07 11.18 -10.00
C ASN A 7 -33.79 12.52 -9.29
N GLU A 8 -34.45 12.77 -8.15
CA GLU A 8 -34.29 13.98 -7.34
C GLU A 8 -32.90 14.06 -6.71
N HIS A 9 -32.31 12.90 -6.40
CA HIS A 9 -30.98 12.77 -5.81
C HIS A 9 -29.86 12.70 -6.85
N ALA A 10 -30.17 12.67 -8.15
CA ALA A 10 -29.17 12.67 -9.21
C ALA A 10 -28.43 14.00 -9.29
N ILE A 11 -27.11 14.00 -9.51
CA ILE A 11 -26.38 15.26 -9.72
C ILE A 11 -26.93 16.01 -10.95
N PHE A 12 -27.46 15.29 -11.94
CA PHE A 12 -28.12 15.85 -13.13
C PHE A 12 -29.32 16.75 -12.80
N SER A 13 -30.01 16.56 -11.66
CA SER A 13 -31.11 17.42 -11.23
C SER A 13 -30.62 18.79 -10.73
N MET A 14 -29.36 18.86 -10.29
CA MET A 14 -28.73 20.05 -9.73
C MET A 14 -27.87 20.80 -10.76
N THR A 15 -27.17 20.07 -11.62
CA THR A 15 -26.27 20.65 -12.62
C THR A 15 -26.04 19.72 -13.82
N GLN A 16 -25.80 20.31 -14.98
CA GLN A 16 -25.28 19.63 -16.17
C GLN A 16 -23.88 20.11 -16.55
N ASP A 17 -23.32 21.04 -15.76
CA ASP A 17 -21.97 21.57 -15.94
C ASP A 17 -20.93 20.53 -15.52
N ILE A 18 -20.09 20.12 -16.47
CA ILE A 18 -19.08 19.08 -16.28
C ILE A 18 -18.10 19.47 -15.18
N ASN A 19 -17.69 20.75 -15.14
CA ASN A 19 -16.72 21.24 -14.17
C ASN A 19 -17.23 21.09 -12.73
N THR A 20 -18.51 21.42 -12.50
CA THR A 20 -19.18 21.25 -11.20
C THR A 20 -19.32 19.78 -10.81
N VAL A 21 -19.64 18.89 -11.76
CA VAL A 21 -19.72 17.44 -11.50
C VAL A 21 -18.35 16.89 -11.09
N LEU A 22 -17.31 17.20 -11.88
CA LEU A 22 -15.92 16.79 -11.61
C LEU A 22 -15.46 17.26 -10.23
N LYS A 23 -15.65 18.54 -9.92
CA LYS A 23 -15.25 19.12 -8.64
C LYS A 23 -15.98 18.48 -7.46
N THR A 24 -17.28 18.19 -7.60
CA THR A 24 -18.08 17.55 -6.54
C THR A 24 -17.58 16.13 -6.24
N VAL A 25 -17.34 15.31 -7.27
CA VAL A 25 -16.83 13.93 -7.10
C VAL A 25 -15.40 13.93 -6.54
N ALA A 26 -14.51 14.77 -7.08
CA ALA A 26 -13.13 14.86 -6.63
C ALA A 26 -13.01 15.35 -5.18
N SER A 27 -13.74 16.41 -4.82
CA SER A 27 -13.74 16.96 -3.46
C SER A 27 -14.28 15.97 -2.44
N ARG A 28 -15.30 15.17 -2.82
CA ARG A 28 -15.80 14.08 -1.97
C ARG A 28 -14.72 13.04 -1.69
N TYR A 29 -14.03 12.58 -2.74
CA TYR A 29 -12.98 11.56 -2.59
C TYR A 29 -11.89 12.03 -1.62
N ILE A 30 -11.39 13.25 -1.79
CA ILE A 30 -10.36 13.82 -0.92
C ILE A 30 -10.89 13.99 0.50
N GLY A 31 -12.11 14.49 0.67
CA GLY A 31 -12.73 14.66 1.99
C GLY A 31 -12.92 13.35 2.76
N GLN A 32 -13.08 12.22 2.06
CA GLN A 32 -13.16 10.88 2.69
C GLN A 32 -11.80 10.24 2.95
N ASN A 33 -10.74 10.75 2.34
CA ASN A 33 -9.40 10.16 2.38
C ASN A 33 -8.34 11.23 2.69
N PRO A 34 -8.35 11.81 3.90
CA PRO A 34 -7.39 12.84 4.28
C PRO A 34 -5.93 12.34 4.19
N SER A 35 -5.01 13.28 3.93
CA SER A 35 -3.59 13.02 3.73
C SER A 35 -2.80 12.95 5.05
N TYR A 36 -3.06 11.93 5.88
CA TYR A 36 -2.24 11.71 7.07
C TYR A 36 -0.94 10.99 6.71
N ASP A 37 0.15 11.30 7.42
CA ASP A 37 1.43 10.60 7.27
C ASP A 37 1.39 9.20 7.94
N VAL A 38 2.46 8.43 7.77
CA VAL A 38 2.62 7.10 8.37
C VAL A 38 2.63 7.14 9.90
N SER A 39 2.16 6.05 10.50
CA SER A 39 2.14 5.85 11.95
C SER A 39 3.31 4.95 12.36
N TYR A 40 3.94 5.25 13.50
CA TYR A 40 5.11 4.51 13.98
C TYR A 40 4.74 3.59 15.14
N TYR A 41 5.21 2.35 15.11
CA TYR A 41 4.90 1.34 16.12
C TYR A 41 6.16 0.74 16.72
N ALA A 42 6.13 0.52 18.03
CA ALA A 42 7.07 -0.38 18.68
C ALA A 42 6.87 -1.79 18.14
N TYR A 43 7.97 -2.46 17.78
CA TYR A 43 7.96 -3.80 17.20
C TYR A 43 9.08 -4.65 17.80
N GLN A 44 8.75 -5.88 18.21
CA GLN A 44 9.72 -6.80 18.80
C GLN A 44 10.40 -7.66 17.72
N LYS A 45 11.72 -7.50 17.54
CA LYS A 45 12.45 -8.22 16.48
C LYS A 45 12.51 -9.75 16.71
N ASN A 46 12.36 -10.19 17.95
CA ASN A 46 12.35 -11.59 18.36
C ASN A 46 10.93 -12.12 18.65
N GLY A 47 9.89 -11.38 18.23
CA GLY A 47 8.50 -11.84 18.28
C GLY A 47 8.12 -12.77 17.12
N ILE A 48 6.83 -13.09 17.03
CA ILE A 48 6.25 -13.81 15.88
C ILE A 48 6.39 -12.94 14.62
N ARG A 49 7.04 -13.49 13.59
CA ARG A 49 7.35 -12.81 12.34
C ARG A 49 6.33 -13.13 11.25
N GLN A 50 6.38 -12.35 10.17
CA GLN A 50 5.68 -12.66 8.93
C GLN A 50 6.67 -13.15 7.88
N ASP A 51 6.23 -14.05 7.00
CA ASP A 51 6.96 -14.44 5.80
C ASP A 51 6.70 -13.49 4.62
N ASN A 52 7.30 -13.78 3.46
CA ASN A 52 7.15 -12.97 2.25
C ASN A 52 5.71 -12.91 1.71
N ASP A 53 4.84 -13.84 2.14
CA ASP A 53 3.41 -13.89 1.81
C ASP A 53 2.56 -13.21 2.88
N TYR A 54 3.17 -12.50 3.84
CA TYR A 54 2.53 -11.80 4.95
C TYR A 54 1.80 -12.72 5.93
N ARG A 55 2.15 -14.00 5.99
CA ARG A 55 1.59 -14.97 6.94
C ARG A 55 2.39 -14.94 8.24
N PHE A 56 1.70 -14.89 9.38
CA PHE A 56 2.35 -15.02 10.69
C PHE A 56 2.88 -16.44 10.87
N VAL A 57 4.16 -16.58 11.19
CA VAL A 57 4.85 -17.87 11.34
C VAL A 57 5.05 -18.18 12.82
N PHE A 58 4.36 -19.20 13.31
CA PHE A 58 4.45 -19.70 14.68
C PHE A 58 5.28 -20.98 14.72
N ASP A 59 6.60 -20.91 14.50
CA ASP A 59 7.46 -22.11 14.50
C ASP A 59 7.98 -22.45 15.91
N PHE A 60 7.07 -22.95 16.75
CA PHE A 60 7.41 -23.31 18.13
C PHE A 60 8.23 -24.61 18.24
N HIS A 61 8.26 -25.42 17.18
CA HIS A 61 9.13 -26.59 17.12
C HIS A 61 10.59 -26.16 17.10
N ASP A 62 10.93 -25.22 16.23
CA ASP A 62 12.30 -24.71 16.10
C ASP A 62 12.67 -23.82 17.29
N LEU A 63 11.71 -23.07 17.84
CA LEU A 63 11.96 -22.25 19.03
C LEU A 63 12.17 -23.09 20.30
N TYR A 64 11.49 -24.24 20.42
CA TYR A 64 11.53 -25.10 21.61
C TYR A 64 11.69 -26.59 21.24
N PRO A 65 12.84 -26.99 20.65
CA PRO A 65 13.02 -28.36 20.15
C PRO A 65 12.91 -29.43 21.26
N LEU A 66 13.28 -29.05 22.49
CA LEU A 66 13.28 -29.89 23.69
C LEU A 66 12.00 -29.78 24.54
N SER A 67 10.95 -29.10 24.05
CA SER A 67 9.69 -29.00 24.79
C SER A 67 9.07 -30.39 25.03
N PRO A 68 8.51 -30.68 26.22
CA PRO A 68 7.83 -31.95 26.48
C PRO A 68 6.68 -32.20 25.49
N LEU A 69 6.46 -33.46 25.12
CA LEU A 69 5.26 -33.85 24.36
C LEU A 69 4.00 -33.50 25.16
N GLU A 70 2.92 -33.17 24.45
CA GLU A 70 1.63 -32.72 25.02
C GLU A 70 1.67 -31.36 25.75
N SER A 71 2.83 -30.71 25.81
CA SER A 71 2.90 -29.32 26.28
C SER A 71 2.22 -28.36 25.30
N SER A 72 1.71 -27.24 25.81
CA SER A 72 1.00 -26.23 25.02
C SER A 72 1.74 -24.90 24.99
N VAL A 73 1.84 -24.30 23.81
CA VAL A 73 2.28 -22.90 23.65
C VAL A 73 1.08 -22.07 23.26
N TYR A 74 0.86 -20.96 23.96
CA TYR A 74 -0.19 -20.02 23.63
C TYR A 74 0.37 -18.83 22.88
N ALA A 75 -0.36 -18.32 21.89
CA ALA A 75 -0.12 -17.04 21.25
C ALA A 75 -1.37 -16.14 21.40
N TRP A 76 -1.17 -14.85 21.66
CA TRP A 76 -2.22 -13.92 22.03
C TRP A 76 -2.08 -12.58 21.31
N SER A 77 -3.14 -12.17 20.60
CA SER A 77 -3.22 -10.89 19.89
C SER A 77 -4.67 -10.41 19.76
N LYS A 78 -4.91 -9.22 19.19
CA LYS A 78 -6.25 -8.74 18.81
C LYS A 78 -6.28 -8.09 17.43
N LEU A 79 -7.45 -8.12 16.79
CA LEU A 79 -7.70 -7.57 15.46
C LEU A 79 -8.92 -6.64 15.48
N TYR A 80 -8.84 -5.48 14.84
CA TYR A 80 -9.94 -4.52 14.75
C TYR A 80 -10.84 -4.82 13.55
N SER A 81 -12.14 -4.58 13.68
CA SER A 81 -13.11 -4.61 12.57
C SER A 81 -13.99 -3.36 12.60
N ASP A 82 -14.16 -2.68 11.47
CA ASP A 82 -14.98 -1.47 11.36
C ASP A 82 -16.50 -1.74 11.52
N HIS A 83 -16.91 -2.97 11.23
CA HIS A 83 -18.29 -3.43 11.28
C HIS A 83 -18.33 -4.93 11.61
N ASP A 84 -19.52 -5.45 11.90
CA ASP A 84 -19.72 -6.90 12.02
C ASP A 84 -19.51 -7.55 10.64
N MET A 85 -18.59 -8.52 10.56
CA MET A 85 -18.28 -9.19 9.30
C MET A 85 -17.87 -10.64 9.51
N ASN A 86 -17.98 -11.45 8.46
CA ASN A 86 -17.38 -12.78 8.42
C ASN A 86 -16.05 -12.68 7.67
N MET A 87 -14.95 -13.03 8.33
CA MET A 87 -13.61 -13.01 7.72
C MET A 87 -13.06 -14.41 7.61
N THR A 88 -12.53 -14.75 6.43
CA THR A 88 -11.90 -16.03 6.18
C THR A 88 -10.38 -15.94 6.38
N PHE A 89 -9.86 -16.86 7.18
CA PHE A 89 -8.45 -17.05 7.45
C PHE A 89 -7.95 -18.32 6.78
N GLU A 90 -6.68 -18.32 6.40
CA GLU A 90 -5.92 -19.45 5.92
C GLU A 90 -4.89 -19.87 6.99
N ILE A 91 -4.71 -21.18 7.17
CA ILE A 91 -3.79 -21.77 8.13
C ILE A 91 -3.12 -23.04 7.59
N SER A 92 -1.80 -23.14 7.74
CA SER A 92 -1.06 -24.41 7.66
C SER A 92 -0.67 -24.85 9.07
N CYS A 93 -0.88 -26.12 9.40
CA CYS A 93 -0.69 -26.64 10.75
C CYS A 93 0.60 -27.48 10.85
N PHE A 94 1.45 -27.20 11.83
CA PHE A 94 2.67 -27.96 12.11
C PHE A 94 2.47 -28.92 13.29
N GLY A 95 1.22 -29.34 13.49
CA GLY A 95 0.73 -30.05 14.67
C GLY A 95 -0.68 -29.57 15.07
N PRO A 96 -1.26 -30.11 16.15
CA PRO A 96 -2.58 -29.71 16.62
C PRO A 96 -2.59 -28.25 17.08
N VAL A 97 -3.60 -27.51 16.64
CA VAL A 97 -3.85 -26.11 17.04
C VAL A 97 -5.32 -25.92 17.38
N ILE A 98 -5.60 -25.06 18.36
CA ILE A 98 -6.95 -24.60 18.67
C ILE A 98 -6.96 -23.09 18.64
N ILE A 99 -7.86 -22.50 17.86
CA ILE A 99 -7.98 -21.04 17.75
C ILE A 99 -9.27 -20.60 18.42
N TYR A 100 -9.14 -19.58 19.25
CA TYR A 100 -10.23 -18.92 19.94
C TYR A 100 -10.35 -17.47 19.46
N CYS A 101 -11.57 -17.04 19.16
CA CYS A 101 -11.91 -15.65 18.93
C CYS A 101 -12.96 -15.22 19.95
N ASN A 102 -12.70 -14.15 20.70
CA ASN A 102 -13.59 -13.65 21.78
C ASN A 102 -14.02 -14.76 22.77
N GLY A 103 -13.06 -15.62 23.14
CA GLY A 103 -13.27 -16.76 24.06
C GLY A 103 -13.96 -17.98 23.44
N GLN A 104 -14.51 -17.88 22.23
CA GLN A 104 -15.17 -18.99 21.54
C GLN A 104 -14.19 -19.75 20.65
N ARG A 105 -14.23 -21.08 20.67
CA ARG A 105 -13.42 -21.91 19.77
C ARG A 105 -13.94 -21.79 18.33
N VAL A 106 -13.14 -21.21 17.45
CA VAL A 106 -13.49 -20.97 16.04
C VAL A 106 -12.81 -21.93 15.07
N PHE A 107 -11.69 -22.54 15.46
CA PHE A 107 -11.00 -23.51 14.62
C PHE A 107 -10.30 -24.60 15.43
N LYS A 108 -10.31 -25.81 14.86
CA LYS A 108 -9.47 -26.95 15.24
C LYS A 108 -9.30 -27.82 13.98
N PRO A 109 -8.06 -28.15 13.56
CA PRO A 109 -7.84 -28.98 12.38
C PRO A 109 -8.33 -30.41 12.61
N ASN A 110 -8.58 -31.12 11.52
CA ASN A 110 -8.74 -32.57 11.55
C ASN A 110 -7.35 -33.26 11.54
N VAL A 111 -7.35 -34.58 11.72
CA VAL A 111 -6.13 -35.40 11.80
C VAL A 111 -5.29 -35.39 10.52
N LEU A 112 -5.85 -35.03 9.36
CA LEU A 112 -5.11 -34.92 8.10
C LEU A 112 -4.31 -33.61 8.07
N ILE A 113 -5.00 -32.49 8.31
CA ILE A 113 -4.41 -31.15 8.28
C ILE A 113 -3.31 -30.99 9.32
N GLU A 114 -3.48 -31.51 10.55
CA GLU A 114 -2.47 -31.38 11.60
C GLU A 114 -1.18 -32.17 11.33
N ARG A 115 -1.18 -33.11 10.37
CA ARG A 115 -0.04 -33.97 10.01
C ARG A 115 0.65 -33.55 8.71
N MET A 116 0.02 -32.71 7.90
CA MET A 116 0.52 -32.32 6.57
C MET A 116 0.92 -30.85 6.56
N ARG A 117 2.21 -30.60 6.81
CA ARG A 117 2.79 -29.25 6.93
C ARG A 117 2.57 -28.39 5.68
N ASP A 118 2.57 -29.03 4.52
CA ASP A 118 2.53 -28.39 3.21
C ASP A 118 1.10 -28.10 2.71
N ILE A 119 0.08 -28.49 3.48
CA ILE A 119 -1.32 -28.22 3.15
C ILE A 119 -1.83 -27.06 4.00
N SER A 120 -2.38 -26.05 3.34
CA SER A 120 -3.19 -25.02 3.99
C SER A 120 -4.68 -25.38 3.96
N THR A 121 -5.43 -24.84 4.91
CA THR A 121 -6.89 -24.90 4.90
C THR A 121 -7.47 -23.55 5.32
N THR A 122 -8.75 -23.34 5.05
CA THR A 122 -9.44 -22.09 5.39
C THR A 122 -10.50 -22.30 6.45
N PHE A 123 -10.71 -21.30 7.29
CA PHE A 123 -11.82 -21.24 8.24
C PHE A 123 -12.35 -19.82 8.35
N SER A 124 -13.62 -19.67 8.74
CA SER A 124 -14.27 -18.37 8.84
C SER A 124 -14.51 -17.99 10.29
N VAL A 125 -14.32 -16.70 10.60
CA VAL A 125 -14.49 -16.12 11.92
C VAL A 125 -15.45 -14.95 11.82
N GLN A 126 -16.51 -14.96 12.63
CA GLN A 126 -17.40 -13.82 12.76
C GLN A 126 -16.75 -12.76 13.65
N LEU A 127 -16.25 -11.69 13.03
CA LEU A 127 -15.75 -10.53 13.75
C LEU A 127 -16.90 -9.61 14.15
N LYS A 128 -16.77 -9.03 15.34
CA LYS A 128 -17.62 -7.95 15.83
C LYS A 128 -16.98 -6.61 15.56
N LYS A 129 -17.79 -5.60 15.34
CA LYS A 129 -17.33 -4.21 15.29
C LYS A 129 -16.49 -3.90 16.53
N GLY A 130 -15.28 -3.37 16.33
CA GLY A 130 -14.30 -3.12 17.39
C GLY A 130 -13.20 -4.18 17.46
N TRP A 131 -12.58 -4.29 18.63
CA TRP A 131 -11.49 -5.22 18.88
C TRP A 131 -11.98 -6.65 19.10
N ASN A 132 -11.39 -7.61 18.40
CA ASN A 132 -11.64 -9.04 18.53
C ASN A 132 -10.39 -9.73 19.09
N ASN A 133 -10.56 -10.45 20.19
CA ASN A 133 -9.49 -11.14 20.91
C ASN A 133 -9.15 -12.47 20.23
N PHE A 134 -7.88 -12.70 19.89
CA PHE A 134 -7.40 -13.96 19.32
C PHE A 134 -6.44 -14.66 20.26
N VAL A 135 -6.75 -15.91 20.60
CA VAL A 135 -5.84 -16.79 21.36
C VAL A 135 -5.66 -18.09 20.58
N LEU A 136 -4.42 -18.43 20.26
CA LEU A 136 -4.05 -19.68 19.61
C LEU A 136 -3.36 -20.57 20.62
N ARG A 137 -3.74 -21.84 20.66
CA ARG A 137 -3.10 -22.87 21.47
C ARG A 137 -2.51 -23.94 20.56
N PHE A 138 -1.18 -23.99 20.50
CA PHE A 138 -0.43 -25.02 19.78
C PHE A 138 -0.04 -26.13 20.75
N ILE A 139 -0.14 -27.39 20.33
CA ILE A 139 0.15 -28.56 21.16
C ILE A 139 1.35 -29.29 20.56
N ARG A 140 2.38 -29.54 21.38
CA ARG A 140 3.59 -30.25 20.94
C ARG A 140 3.28 -31.74 20.76
N THR A 141 3.50 -32.24 19.55
CA THR A 141 3.52 -33.67 19.23
C THR A 141 4.91 -34.11 18.83
N ASN A 142 5.13 -35.39 18.51
CA ASN A 142 6.41 -35.85 17.96
C ASN A 142 6.69 -35.35 16.53
N THR A 143 5.67 -34.89 15.79
CA THR A 143 5.80 -34.40 14.41
C THR A 143 6.04 -32.90 14.31
N GLY A 144 5.71 -32.12 15.35
CA GLY A 144 5.92 -30.66 15.34
C GLY A 144 5.16 -29.91 16.43
N CYS A 145 5.24 -28.59 16.39
CA CYS A 145 4.44 -27.65 17.17
C CYS A 145 4.44 -26.30 16.45
N GLY A 146 3.29 -25.80 16.01
CA GLY A 146 3.22 -24.51 15.32
C GLY A 146 2.27 -24.45 14.14
N GLY A 147 2.46 -23.43 13.30
CA GLY A 147 1.73 -23.25 12.06
C GLY A 147 1.95 -21.88 11.44
N THR A 148 1.26 -21.60 10.34
CA THR A 148 1.15 -20.26 9.74
C THR A 148 -0.29 -19.76 9.81
N LEU A 149 -0.51 -18.45 9.96
CA LEU A 149 -1.86 -17.87 9.95
C LEU A 149 -1.88 -16.58 9.13
N SER A 150 -2.88 -16.42 8.28
CA SER A 150 -3.18 -15.14 7.64
C SER A 150 -4.65 -15.00 7.24
N ALA A 151 -5.12 -13.78 6.98
CA ALA A 151 -6.37 -13.61 6.25
C ALA A 151 -6.15 -13.95 4.77
N ILE A 152 -7.20 -14.40 4.06
CA ILE A 152 -7.09 -14.64 2.61
C ILE A 152 -6.63 -13.34 1.91
N SER A 153 -5.69 -13.46 0.97
CA SER A 153 -5.07 -12.32 0.28
C SER A 153 -4.37 -11.34 1.22
N SER A 154 -3.79 -11.83 2.32
CA SER A 154 -3.01 -11.05 3.29
C SER A 154 -1.88 -10.25 2.63
N ARG A 155 -1.26 -10.75 1.56
CA ARG A 155 -0.31 -9.98 0.75
C ARG A 155 -0.89 -8.70 0.18
N ASN A 156 -2.18 -8.66 -0.19
CA ASN A 156 -2.84 -7.46 -0.71
C ASN A 156 -3.31 -6.53 0.41
N ARG A 157 -3.77 -7.10 1.53
CA ARG A 157 -4.23 -6.36 2.71
C ARG A 157 -3.72 -7.01 4.00
N PRO A 158 -2.47 -6.72 4.40
CA PRO A 158 -1.90 -7.28 5.61
C PRO A 158 -2.73 -6.90 6.84
N GLN A 159 -2.96 -7.87 7.73
CA GLN A 159 -3.78 -7.63 8.93
C GLN A 159 -2.94 -7.05 10.07
N SER A 160 -3.47 -5.99 10.67
CA SER A 160 -2.83 -5.27 11.78
C SER A 160 -3.17 -5.92 13.13
N PHE A 161 -2.48 -7.01 13.45
CA PHE A 161 -2.57 -7.64 14.78
C PHE A 161 -1.83 -6.80 15.83
N ILE A 162 -2.53 -6.46 16.91
CA ILE A 162 -2.06 -5.60 18.01
C ILE A 162 -1.99 -6.41 19.30
N ILE A 163 -0.99 -6.14 20.13
CA ILE A 163 -0.87 -6.75 21.44
C ILE A 163 -2.04 -6.29 22.34
N PRO A 164 -2.79 -7.24 22.93
CA PRO A 164 -4.02 -6.99 23.67
C PRO A 164 -3.80 -6.63 25.13
N SER A 165 -2.61 -6.87 25.68
CA SER A 165 -2.29 -6.58 27.09
C SER A 165 -2.31 -5.08 27.37
N GLN A 166 -2.68 -4.71 28.59
CA GLN A 166 -2.62 -3.31 29.04
C GLN A 166 -1.17 -2.80 29.06
N ASP A 167 -0.21 -3.66 29.41
CA ASP A 167 1.21 -3.33 29.55
C ASP A 167 1.88 -2.91 28.24
N ARG A 168 1.28 -3.26 27.10
CA ARG A 168 1.83 -3.04 25.75
C ARG A 168 0.76 -2.54 24.78
N GLN A 169 -0.19 -1.77 25.30
CA GLN A 169 -1.31 -1.27 24.51
C GLN A 169 -0.82 -0.56 23.24
N SER A 170 -1.40 -0.93 22.10
CA SER A 170 -1.06 -0.40 20.76
C SER A 170 0.28 -0.86 20.19
N GLN A 171 1.02 -1.76 20.84
CA GLN A 171 2.18 -2.41 20.24
C GLN A 171 1.72 -3.42 19.17
N ARG A 172 2.40 -3.50 18.02
CA ARG A 172 2.08 -4.49 16.97
C ARG A 172 2.68 -5.86 17.26
N GLY A 173 1.96 -6.92 16.88
CA GLY A 173 2.44 -8.30 16.89
C GLY A 173 1.64 -9.24 17.79
N TRP A 174 2.33 -10.32 18.21
CA TRP A 174 1.76 -11.39 19.02
C TRP A 174 2.62 -11.63 20.25
N LEU A 175 1.96 -11.82 21.40
CA LEU A 175 2.59 -12.40 22.58
C LEU A 175 2.56 -13.92 22.47
N TYR A 176 3.52 -14.61 23.09
CA TYR A 176 3.50 -16.07 23.23
C TYR A 176 4.09 -16.56 24.56
N THR A 177 3.78 -17.79 24.96
CA THR A 177 4.28 -18.39 26.20
C THR A 177 5.49 -19.31 25.95
N LEU A 178 6.19 -19.69 27.03
CA LEU A 178 6.96 -20.94 27.02
C LEU A 178 6.02 -22.16 26.91
N PRO A 179 6.53 -23.37 26.57
CA PRO A 179 5.73 -24.58 26.62
C PRO A 179 5.21 -24.87 28.03
N LEU A 180 3.89 -24.99 28.17
CA LEU A 180 3.20 -25.24 29.43
C LEU A 180 2.79 -26.72 29.51
N ASN A 181 3.15 -27.39 30.60
CA ASN A 181 2.77 -28.79 30.84
C ASN A 181 1.28 -28.97 31.18
N LYS A 182 0.59 -27.88 31.54
CA LYS A 182 -0.86 -27.83 31.73
C LYS A 182 -1.44 -26.68 30.91
N PRO A 183 -2.63 -26.84 30.32
CA PRO A 183 -3.32 -25.74 29.66
C PRO A 183 -3.57 -24.58 30.63
N LEU A 184 -3.67 -23.36 30.10
CA LEU A 184 -4.11 -22.20 30.90
C LEU A 184 -5.50 -22.48 31.50
N ALA A 185 -5.69 -22.12 32.77
CA ALA A 185 -6.96 -22.27 33.46
C ALA A 185 -8.04 -21.33 32.88
N GLN A 186 -7.64 -20.13 32.47
CA GLN A 186 -8.46 -19.13 31.80
C GLN A 186 -7.70 -18.58 30.59
N LEU A 187 -8.40 -18.35 29.48
CA LEU A 187 -7.82 -17.68 28.31
C LEU A 187 -7.66 -16.18 28.61
N PRO A 188 -6.59 -15.54 28.14
CA PRO A 188 -6.40 -14.11 28.36
C PRO A 188 -7.42 -13.30 27.55
N GLU A 189 -7.87 -12.18 28.12
CA GLU A 189 -8.88 -11.28 27.57
C GLU A 189 -8.30 -9.89 27.30
N VAL A 190 -8.84 -9.17 26.32
CA VAL A 190 -8.36 -7.84 25.95
C VAL A 190 -8.42 -6.89 27.14
N GLY A 191 -7.30 -6.21 27.42
CA GLY A 191 -7.19 -5.27 28.53
C GLY A 191 -6.69 -5.89 29.84
N MET A 192 -6.53 -7.21 29.93
CA MET A 192 -5.81 -7.83 31.05
C MET A 192 -4.35 -7.40 31.07
N LYS A 193 -3.76 -7.34 32.26
CA LYS A 193 -2.30 -7.26 32.42
C LYS A 193 -1.69 -8.64 32.18
N GLU A 194 -0.45 -8.66 31.71
CA GLU A 194 0.30 -9.90 31.47
C GLU A 194 0.45 -10.73 32.75
N GLU A 195 0.67 -10.07 33.90
CA GLU A 195 0.82 -10.73 35.21
C GLU A 195 -0.46 -11.44 35.69
N GLU A 196 -1.64 -10.94 35.34
CA GLU A 196 -2.94 -11.49 35.75
C GLU A 196 -3.20 -12.88 35.13
N THR A 197 -2.48 -13.21 34.06
CA THR A 197 -2.61 -14.50 33.37
C THR A 197 -1.87 -15.64 34.10
N GLY A 198 -1.01 -15.31 35.08
CA GLY A 198 -0.22 -16.29 35.83
C GLY A 198 0.91 -16.95 35.03
N VAL A 199 1.25 -16.44 33.85
CA VAL A 199 2.36 -16.89 33.02
C VAL A 199 3.20 -15.72 32.51
N THR A 200 4.45 -16.00 32.15
CA THR A 200 5.32 -15.03 31.49
C THR A 200 5.05 -15.01 29.99
N TRP A 201 4.80 -13.81 29.46
CA TRP A 201 4.61 -13.57 28.03
C TRP A 201 5.89 -13.08 27.37
N TYR A 202 6.15 -13.61 26.18
CA TYR A 202 7.28 -13.29 25.34
C TYR A 202 6.79 -12.58 24.07
N PRO A 203 7.64 -11.73 23.46
CA PRO A 203 8.99 -11.34 23.90
C PRO A 203 9.00 -10.57 25.23
N ILE A 204 10.10 -10.59 25.98
CA ILE A 204 10.25 -9.78 27.19
C ILE A 204 10.35 -8.28 26.82
N ASN A 205 9.66 -7.41 27.55
CA ASN A 205 9.61 -5.96 27.27
C ASN A 205 10.45 -5.08 28.20
N LYS A 206 11.06 -5.65 29.25
CA LYS A 206 11.90 -4.91 30.21
C LYS A 206 13.32 -5.45 30.21
N TRP A 207 14.28 -4.55 30.38
CA TRP A 207 15.69 -4.91 30.59
C TRP A 207 15.84 -5.74 31.86
N LEU A 208 16.86 -6.59 31.90
CA LEU A 208 17.24 -7.25 33.14
C LEU A 208 17.79 -6.21 34.12
N PRO A 209 17.66 -6.40 35.44
CA PRO A 209 18.17 -5.45 36.44
C PRO A 209 19.64 -5.12 36.25
N GLU A 210 20.47 -6.07 35.80
CA GLU A 210 21.89 -5.85 35.53
C GLU A 210 22.09 -4.93 34.31
N GLU A 211 21.25 -5.05 33.28
CA GLU A 211 21.31 -4.25 32.05
C GLU A 211 20.84 -2.81 32.29
N GLU A 212 19.87 -2.60 33.20
CA GLU A 212 19.39 -1.27 33.59
C GLU A 212 20.49 -0.41 34.24
N THR A 213 21.49 -1.05 34.87
CA THR A 213 22.64 -0.32 35.44
C THR A 213 23.63 0.19 34.40
N MET A 214 23.56 -0.32 33.16
CA MET A 214 24.44 0.08 32.07
C MET A 214 23.97 1.39 31.42
N GLY A 215 24.89 2.13 30.80
CA GLY A 215 24.54 3.27 29.96
C GLY A 215 23.58 2.86 28.82
N GLN A 216 22.69 3.76 28.41
CA GLN A 216 21.62 3.46 27.43
C GLN A 216 22.15 2.88 26.10
N MET A 217 23.21 3.49 25.54
CA MET A 217 23.82 3.00 24.30
C MET A 217 24.54 1.68 24.54
N MET A 218 25.17 1.52 25.71
CA MET A 218 25.84 0.29 26.12
C MET A 218 24.86 -0.89 26.21
N ARG A 219 23.71 -0.77 26.87
CA ARG A 219 22.72 -1.85 26.91
C ARG A 219 22.08 -2.12 25.55
N MET A 220 21.84 -1.09 24.75
CA MET A 220 21.22 -1.26 23.44
C MET A 220 22.15 -1.91 22.40
N TYR A 221 23.44 -1.54 22.39
CA TYR A 221 24.36 -1.82 21.28
C TYR A 221 25.66 -2.56 21.68
N SER A 222 25.89 -2.74 22.99
CA SER A 222 27.17 -3.20 23.57
C SER A 222 28.34 -2.24 23.27
N LEU A 223 29.57 -2.54 23.71
CA LEU A 223 30.74 -1.75 23.32
C LEU A 223 31.07 -1.96 21.84
N ARG A 224 31.10 -0.89 21.06
CA ARG A 224 31.38 -0.89 19.63
C ARG A 224 32.41 0.19 19.30
N LYS A 225 33.70 -0.17 19.37
CA LYS A 225 34.80 0.75 19.02
C LYS A 225 34.57 1.36 17.63
N ASN A 226 34.97 2.62 17.47
CA ASN A 226 34.84 3.38 16.22
C ASN A 226 33.40 3.50 15.71
N CYS A 227 32.41 3.50 16.60
CA CYS A 227 31.01 3.73 16.29
C CYS A 227 30.44 4.92 17.07
N LYS A 228 29.37 5.49 16.53
CA LYS A 228 28.50 6.50 17.15
C LYS A 228 27.05 6.04 17.13
N ALA A 229 26.24 6.64 17.98
CA ALA A 229 24.80 6.46 18.00
C ALA A 229 24.11 7.83 18.10
N ILE A 230 22.88 7.87 17.62
CA ILE A 230 22.02 9.05 17.62
C ILE A 230 20.91 8.81 18.64
N GLY A 231 20.61 9.80 19.47
CA GLY A 231 19.38 9.89 20.25
C GLY A 231 18.59 11.13 19.83
N TRP A 232 17.27 10.99 19.69
CA TRP A 232 16.39 12.07 19.27
C TRP A 232 15.17 12.13 20.17
N THR A 233 14.84 13.35 20.62
CA THR A 233 13.58 13.68 21.28
C THR A 233 13.07 15.05 20.83
N THR A 234 11.85 15.40 21.26
CA THR A 234 11.26 16.71 21.04
C THR A 234 10.86 17.33 22.38
N VAL A 235 10.95 18.65 22.48
CA VAL A 235 10.33 19.43 23.56
C VAL A 235 9.29 20.38 22.99
N PHE A 236 8.23 20.66 23.75
CA PHE A 236 7.35 21.78 23.48
C PHE A 236 7.69 22.92 24.43
N ALA A 237 8.25 24.00 23.88
CA ALA A 237 8.51 25.22 24.62
C ALA A 237 7.21 26.03 24.72
N GLU A 238 6.59 26.08 25.90
CA GLU A 238 5.34 26.82 26.13
C GLU A 238 5.52 28.35 25.99
N LYS A 239 6.75 28.85 26.18
CA LYS A 239 7.10 30.28 26.09
C LYS A 239 8.47 30.43 25.46
N SER A 240 8.64 31.51 24.70
CA SER A 240 9.97 31.89 24.24
C SER A 240 10.83 32.35 25.41
N GLY A 241 12.07 31.90 25.50
CA GLY A 241 12.99 32.30 26.56
C GLY A 241 14.20 31.39 26.69
N GLU A 242 14.91 31.54 27.81
CA GLU A 242 16.12 30.77 28.10
C GLU A 242 15.77 29.43 28.76
N TYR A 243 16.17 28.35 28.11
CA TYR A 243 16.05 26.99 28.57
C TYR A 243 17.42 26.47 28.97
N ILE A 244 17.47 25.64 30.01
CA ILE A 244 18.70 25.05 30.52
C ILE A 244 18.64 23.54 30.31
N ILE A 245 19.61 22.97 29.60
CA ILE A 245 19.76 21.52 29.47
C ILE A 245 20.91 21.08 30.37
N LYS A 246 20.60 20.20 31.34
CA LYS A 246 21.57 19.65 32.29
C LYS A 246 21.69 18.15 32.10
N GLY A 247 22.90 17.62 32.14
CA GLY A 247 23.10 16.21 31.86
C GLY A 247 24.48 15.68 32.14
N ARG A 248 24.70 14.43 31.73
CA ARG A 248 25.99 13.74 31.78
C ARG A 248 26.18 12.89 30.55
N ASN A 249 27.43 12.70 30.13
CA ASN A 249 27.78 11.85 29.00
C ASN A 249 28.95 10.90 29.31
N SER A 250 28.89 9.71 28.71
CA SER A 250 30.00 8.76 28.58
C SER A 250 30.48 8.77 27.13
N GLY A 251 31.76 9.10 26.90
CA GLY A 251 32.33 9.25 25.56
C GLY A 251 31.98 10.60 24.90
N PRO A 252 32.60 10.93 23.74
CA PRO A 252 32.34 12.19 23.04
C PRO A 252 30.86 12.41 22.73
N ILE A 253 30.40 13.66 22.80
CA ILE A 253 29.00 14.04 22.61
C ILE A 253 28.87 15.35 21.82
N LYS A 254 27.88 15.38 20.93
CA LYS A 254 27.38 16.58 20.25
C LYS A 254 25.88 16.69 20.46
N ILE A 255 25.39 17.87 20.81
CA ILE A 255 23.96 18.14 21.00
C ILE A 255 23.54 19.23 20.02
N TYR A 256 22.52 18.92 19.25
CA TYR A 256 21.86 19.82 18.32
C TYR A 256 20.46 20.15 18.83
N ILE A 257 20.07 21.41 18.66
CA ILE A 257 18.69 21.84 18.81
C ILE A 257 18.23 22.31 17.44
N ASP A 258 17.20 21.66 16.93
CA ASP A 258 16.82 21.68 15.53
C ASP A 258 18.09 21.43 14.67
N LYS A 259 18.47 22.36 13.80
CA LYS A 259 19.67 22.21 12.96
C LYS A 259 20.97 22.75 13.61
N SER A 260 20.89 23.39 14.77
CA SER A 260 22.00 24.16 15.35
C SER A 260 22.80 23.34 16.38
N LEU A 261 24.11 23.22 16.20
CA LEU A 261 25.01 22.64 17.21
C LEU A 261 25.11 23.58 18.41
N VAL A 262 24.59 23.16 19.57
CA VAL A 262 24.60 23.97 20.80
C VAL A 262 25.62 23.51 21.83
N PHE A 263 26.11 22.27 21.72
CA PHE A 263 27.10 21.73 22.64
C PHE A 263 27.97 20.64 22.01
N ASN A 264 29.26 20.65 22.34
CA ASN A 264 30.24 19.65 21.92
C ASN A 264 31.23 19.37 23.06
N SER A 265 31.56 18.10 23.31
CA SER A 265 32.56 17.70 24.29
C SER A 265 33.23 16.39 23.89
N GLU A 266 34.56 16.36 23.90
CA GLU A 266 35.37 15.15 23.69
C GLU A 266 35.53 14.30 24.96
N ALA A 267 35.25 14.87 26.14
CA ALA A 267 35.39 14.21 27.43
C ALA A 267 34.04 13.77 28.01
N SER A 268 34.05 12.66 28.74
CA SER A 268 32.96 12.25 29.64
C SER A 268 32.88 13.22 30.82
N LYS A 269 31.75 13.89 31.01
CA LYS A 269 31.54 14.85 32.09
C LYS A 269 30.06 15.10 32.36
N ASP A 270 29.80 15.79 33.47
CA ASP A 270 28.53 16.50 33.66
C ASP A 270 28.56 17.81 32.87
N PHE A 271 27.42 18.25 32.37
CA PHE A 271 27.29 19.47 31.59
C PHE A 271 26.00 20.23 31.92
N GLU A 272 26.06 21.53 31.70
CA GLU A 272 24.95 22.46 31.76
C GLU A 272 25.12 23.45 30.61
N LEU A 273 24.09 23.58 29.77
CA LEU A 273 24.09 24.53 28.64
C LEU A 273 22.80 25.35 28.66
N GLN A 274 22.92 26.62 28.28
CA GLN A 274 21.80 27.54 28.10
C GLN A 274 21.52 27.71 26.61
N THR A 275 20.24 27.75 26.25
CA THR A 275 19.79 27.95 24.88
C THR A 275 18.49 28.74 24.86
N CYS A 276 18.27 29.53 23.81
CA CYS A 276 17.04 30.31 23.66
C CYS A 276 16.09 29.56 22.72
N LEU A 277 14.95 29.12 23.25
CA LEU A 277 13.90 28.46 22.46
C LEU A 277 12.78 29.46 22.18
N LYS A 278 12.12 29.30 21.03
CA LYS A 278 10.89 30.02 20.72
C LYS A 278 9.70 29.19 21.21
N CYS A 279 8.54 29.82 21.38
CA CYS A 279 7.32 29.05 21.64
C CYS A 279 7.05 28.09 20.47
N GLY A 280 6.89 26.79 20.75
CA GLY A 280 6.69 25.76 19.74
C GLY A 280 7.44 24.46 20.02
N TYR A 281 7.42 23.56 19.03
CA TYR A 281 8.16 22.30 19.09
C TYR A 281 9.61 22.51 18.66
N HIS A 282 10.53 21.93 19.42
CA HIS A 282 11.96 21.92 19.11
C HIS A 282 12.52 20.51 19.21
N ASN A 283 13.32 20.12 18.21
CA ASN A 283 14.00 18.84 18.21
C ASN A 283 15.30 18.93 19.01
N ILE A 284 15.57 17.93 19.83
CA ILE A 284 16.86 17.76 20.50
C ILE A 284 17.46 16.47 19.98
N LEU A 285 18.63 16.59 19.35
CA LEU A 285 19.34 15.47 18.77
C LEU A 285 20.74 15.37 19.37
N VAL A 286 21.11 14.16 19.79
CA VAL A 286 22.37 13.87 20.45
C VAL A 286 23.13 12.85 19.64
N ILE A 287 24.35 13.17 19.22
CA ILE A 287 25.30 12.22 18.66
C ILE A 287 26.28 11.88 19.77
N ASN A 288 26.40 10.60 20.10
CA ASN A 288 27.31 10.11 21.12
C ASN A 288 28.22 9.01 20.56
N GLU A 289 29.52 9.14 20.79
CA GLU A 289 30.54 8.22 20.29
C GLU A 289 30.92 7.17 21.34
N CYS A 290 31.18 5.94 20.90
CA CYS A 290 31.58 4.86 21.78
C CYS A 290 32.97 5.11 22.34
N SER A 291 33.10 5.23 23.67
CA SER A 291 34.42 5.26 24.31
C SER A 291 34.98 3.84 24.51
N GLU A 292 36.18 3.75 25.09
CA GLU A 292 36.83 2.47 25.43
C GLU A 292 36.07 1.64 26.48
N LYS A 293 35.31 2.28 27.37
CA LYS A 293 34.69 1.62 28.53
C LYS A 293 33.17 1.71 28.58
N ASP A 294 32.59 2.79 28.05
CA ASP A 294 31.15 3.03 28.11
C ASP A 294 30.71 4.07 27.09
N TRP A 295 29.40 4.17 26.86
CA TRP A 295 28.78 5.21 26.06
C TRP A 295 27.31 5.39 26.39
N GLY A 296 26.85 6.61 26.24
CA GLY A 296 25.49 7.04 26.52
C GLY A 296 25.46 8.44 27.11
N PHE A 297 24.26 8.93 27.35
CA PHE A 297 24.03 10.23 27.96
C PHE A 297 22.71 10.24 28.72
N ALA A 298 22.57 11.19 29.63
CA ALA A 298 21.28 11.61 30.18
C ALA A 298 21.23 13.14 30.12
N ALA A 299 20.11 13.70 29.69
CA ALA A 299 19.94 15.14 29.55
C ALA A 299 18.51 15.52 29.89
N ASP A 300 18.33 16.46 30.81
CA ASP A 300 17.03 17.00 31.23
C ASP A 300 16.96 18.49 30.86
N CYS A 301 15.80 18.92 30.35
CA CYS A 301 15.55 20.29 29.94
C CYS A 301 14.73 21.02 31.01
N PHE A 302 15.08 22.27 31.30
CA PHE A 302 14.44 23.09 32.33
C PHE A 302 14.09 24.48 31.80
N PHE A 303 12.97 25.04 32.28
CA PHE A 303 12.56 26.43 32.06
C PHE A 303 12.03 27.00 33.38
N ASP A 304 12.52 28.18 33.80
CA ASP A 304 12.19 28.78 35.09
C ASP A 304 12.31 27.80 36.28
N GLY A 305 13.34 26.93 36.24
CA GLY A 305 13.59 25.91 37.27
C GLY A 305 12.65 24.70 37.26
N ARG A 306 11.70 24.62 36.32
CA ARG A 306 10.80 23.47 36.15
C ARG A 306 11.31 22.54 35.05
N LYS A 307 11.28 21.23 35.30
CA LYS A 307 11.63 20.22 34.30
C LYS A 307 10.56 20.20 33.20
N ILE A 308 11.00 20.30 31.96
CA ILE A 308 10.18 20.19 30.76
C ILE A 308 10.10 18.71 30.37
N GLN A 309 8.89 18.25 30.09
CA GLN A 309 8.67 16.88 29.64
C GLN A 309 9.12 16.72 28.19
N TYR A 310 9.83 15.63 27.92
CA TYR A 310 10.17 15.25 26.56
C TYR A 310 9.02 14.54 25.87
N ILE A 311 8.99 14.64 24.55
CA ILE A 311 7.95 14.07 23.71
C ILE A 311 8.64 13.15 22.72
N ASN A 312 8.12 11.93 22.60
CA ASN A 312 8.56 11.01 21.56
C ASN A 312 8.35 11.67 20.19
N PRO A 313 9.43 11.90 19.41
CA PRO A 313 9.37 12.73 18.20
C PRO A 313 8.50 12.11 17.10
N LEU A 314 8.38 10.78 17.12
CA LEU A 314 7.61 9.99 16.16
C LEU A 314 6.23 9.57 16.70
N LYS A 315 5.89 9.95 17.94
CA LYS A 315 4.68 9.52 18.65
C LYS A 315 4.50 8.00 18.56
N VAL A 316 5.58 7.25 18.79
CA VAL A 316 5.59 5.79 18.62
C VAL A 316 4.50 5.13 19.48
N MET A 317 3.62 4.38 18.83
CA MET A 317 2.55 3.63 19.47
C MET A 317 3.12 2.37 20.15
N GLY A 318 2.61 2.02 21.33
CA GLY A 318 3.08 0.86 22.09
C GLY A 318 4.29 1.12 22.98
N THR A 319 4.59 2.38 23.30
CA THR A 319 5.67 2.75 24.23
C THR A 319 5.37 4.05 24.97
N ASP A 320 6.02 4.22 26.12
CA ASP A 320 6.12 5.42 26.95
C ASP A 320 7.49 6.12 26.83
N GLU A 321 8.43 5.55 26.07
CA GLU A 321 9.76 6.12 25.82
C GLU A 321 9.68 7.48 25.13
N GLU A 322 10.36 8.47 25.70
CA GLU A 322 10.41 9.85 25.17
C GLU A 322 11.52 10.04 24.12
N TRP A 323 12.49 9.11 24.06
CA TRP A 323 13.62 9.15 23.16
C TRP A 323 13.58 8.00 22.14
N VAL A 324 14.07 8.27 20.94
CA VAL A 324 14.33 7.26 19.90
C VAL A 324 15.80 7.24 19.56
N TYR A 325 16.32 6.08 19.18
CA TYR A 325 17.75 5.87 18.99
C TYR A 325 18.08 5.18 17.68
N ALA A 326 19.23 5.51 17.08
CA ALA A 326 19.75 4.82 15.90
C ALA A 326 21.25 4.55 16.08
N GLY A 327 21.66 3.30 15.85
CA GLY A 327 23.04 2.85 16.08
C GLY A 327 23.19 1.33 16.04
N PRO A 328 24.42 0.81 16.15
CA PRO A 328 25.70 1.53 16.06
C PRO A 328 26.00 1.94 14.60
N ILE A 329 26.44 3.18 14.38
CA ILE A 329 26.83 3.71 13.07
C ILE A 329 28.36 3.89 13.04
N PRO A 330 29.10 3.42 12.03
CA PRO A 330 30.54 3.66 11.94
C PRO A 330 30.88 5.15 11.94
N LEU A 331 31.96 5.56 12.64
CA LEU A 331 32.40 6.97 12.68
C LEU A 331 32.70 7.55 11.30
N SER A 332 33.14 6.71 10.35
CA SER A 332 33.37 7.07 8.95
C SER A 332 32.10 7.48 8.19
N THR A 333 30.92 7.12 8.68
CA THR A 333 29.64 7.51 8.06
C THR A 333 29.41 8.99 8.31
N LYS A 334 29.35 9.80 7.25
CA LYS A 334 28.95 11.21 7.37
C LYS A 334 27.47 11.29 7.77
N LEU A 335 27.21 12.13 8.76
CA LEU A 335 25.88 12.38 9.30
C LEU A 335 25.63 13.87 9.13
N GLU A 336 24.97 14.24 8.04
CA GLU A 336 24.61 15.63 7.76
C GLU A 336 23.42 16.03 8.63
N PRO A 337 23.47 17.13 9.41
CA PRO A 337 22.42 17.54 10.34
C PRO A 337 21.01 17.55 9.75
N ASP A 338 20.85 18.01 8.50
CA ASP A 338 19.55 18.07 7.81
C ASP A 338 18.92 16.70 7.57
N ASN A 339 19.72 15.63 7.57
CA ASN A 339 19.29 14.28 7.28
C ASN A 339 19.10 13.40 8.53
N LEU A 340 19.30 13.95 9.74
CA LEU A 340 19.28 13.16 10.98
C LEU A 340 17.88 12.86 11.50
N TYR A 341 16.87 13.54 10.98
CA TYR A 341 15.46 13.35 11.35
C TYR A 341 14.70 12.45 10.37
N LYS A 342 15.40 11.86 9.38
CA LYS A 342 14.78 11.03 8.34
C LYS A 342 14.18 9.75 8.92
N THR A 343 12.99 9.43 8.43
CA THR A 343 12.20 8.24 8.81
C THR A 343 11.82 7.39 7.60
N ASP A 344 12.14 7.85 6.41
CA ASP A 344 11.85 7.23 5.12
C ASP A 344 13.01 6.36 4.60
N LYS A 345 14.19 6.46 5.22
CA LYS A 345 15.37 5.65 4.88
C LYS A 345 16.16 5.23 6.13
N PRO A 346 16.77 4.03 6.13
CA PRO A 346 17.70 3.62 7.18
C PRO A 346 19.07 4.31 7.07
N PHE A 347 19.80 4.39 8.18
CA PHE A 347 21.13 5.01 8.29
C PHE A 347 22.24 4.02 7.97
N GLY A 348 23.30 4.47 7.29
CA GLY A 348 24.52 3.70 7.03
C GLY A 348 24.62 3.13 5.60
N ALA A 349 25.72 2.39 5.33
CA ALA A 349 25.97 1.75 4.04
C ALA A 349 25.31 0.36 3.94
N GLU A 350 25.07 -0.11 2.71
CA GLU A 350 24.17 -1.23 2.34
C GLU A 350 24.12 -2.42 3.33
N ASP A 351 25.27 -2.99 3.70
CA ASP A 351 25.35 -4.22 4.53
C ASP A 351 25.15 -4.01 6.05
N ASN A 352 25.20 -2.77 6.55
CA ASN A 352 25.13 -2.45 7.99
C ASN A 352 24.12 -1.36 8.32
N ARG A 353 23.05 -1.27 7.51
CA ARG A 353 22.00 -0.27 7.70
C ARG A 353 21.26 -0.48 9.03
N VAL A 354 21.09 0.60 9.78
CA VAL A 354 20.37 0.65 11.04
C VAL A 354 19.18 1.60 10.94
N TYR A 355 18.16 1.37 11.75
CA TYR A 355 16.98 2.22 11.79
C TYR A 355 16.62 2.54 13.25
N TRP A 356 15.63 3.41 13.43
CA TRP A 356 15.18 3.86 14.72
C TRP A 356 14.72 2.69 15.60
N ARG A 357 15.10 2.75 16.88
CA ARG A 357 14.72 1.80 17.92
C ARG A 357 14.41 2.51 19.23
N LEU A 358 13.84 1.74 20.15
CA LEU A 358 13.58 2.16 21.51
C LEU A 358 14.63 1.58 22.45
N ASP A 359 14.76 2.23 23.60
CA ASP A 359 15.57 1.72 24.70
C ASP A 359 14.82 0.65 25.51
N LYS A 360 14.40 -0.37 24.78
CA LYS A 360 13.77 -1.57 25.32
C LYS A 360 14.44 -2.80 24.70
N PRO A 361 14.43 -3.96 25.38
CA PRO A 361 15.01 -5.19 24.86
C PRO A 361 14.42 -5.47 23.48
N HIS A 362 15.30 -5.64 22.49
CA HIS A 362 14.93 -6.12 21.16
C HIS A 362 13.83 -5.32 20.43
N THR A 363 13.52 -4.11 20.89
CA THR A 363 12.39 -3.31 20.40
C THR A 363 12.89 -2.28 19.39
N VAL A 364 12.41 -2.40 18.16
CA VAL A 364 12.67 -1.47 17.05
C VAL A 364 11.42 -0.65 16.75
N ILE A 365 11.56 0.41 15.97
CA ILE A 365 10.44 1.22 15.47
C ILE A 365 10.22 0.85 14.01
N ARG A 366 8.96 0.65 13.61
CA ARG A 366 8.58 0.41 12.21
C ARG A 366 7.42 1.35 11.83
N PRO A 367 7.48 2.04 10.67
CA PRO A 367 6.38 2.83 10.13
C PRO A 367 5.35 1.94 9.44
N PHE A 368 4.08 2.30 9.54
CA PHE A 368 2.94 1.63 8.91
C PHE A 368 2.00 2.67 8.30
N ASN A 369 1.37 2.32 7.18
CA ASN A 369 0.36 3.17 6.58
C ASN A 369 -1.04 2.75 7.06
N ASP A 370 -1.50 3.40 8.14
CA ASP A 370 -2.82 3.17 8.72
C ASP A 370 -3.93 4.04 8.11
N ASN A 371 -3.61 4.80 7.06
CA ASN A 371 -4.64 5.44 6.25
C ASN A 371 -5.54 4.40 5.60
N LYS A 372 -6.79 4.78 5.31
CA LYS A 372 -7.72 3.91 4.58
C LYS A 372 -7.28 3.68 3.13
N LEU A 373 -6.93 4.77 2.43
CA LEU A 373 -6.52 4.76 1.02
C LEU A 373 -5.27 5.60 0.74
N TYR A 374 -5.10 6.75 1.40
CA TYR A 374 -4.00 7.67 1.12
C TYR A 374 -2.61 7.03 1.32
N GLY A 375 -1.69 7.24 0.37
CA GLY A 375 -0.36 6.63 0.23
C GLY A 375 -0.29 5.10 0.26
N HIS A 376 -1.39 4.41 -0.06
CA HIS A 376 -1.34 3.00 -0.41
C HIS A 376 -0.98 2.83 -1.88
N TRP A 377 -0.21 1.78 -2.18
CA TRP A 377 0.17 1.40 -3.53
C TRP A 377 -0.65 0.18 -3.97
N ASN A 378 -1.55 0.35 -4.94
CA ASN A 378 -2.31 -0.72 -5.58
C ASN A 378 -2.96 -0.24 -6.89
N TYR A 379 -3.31 -1.14 -7.80
CA TYR A 379 -3.82 -0.73 -9.12
C TYR A 379 -5.09 0.13 -9.10
N PRO A 380 -6.10 -0.09 -8.21
CA PRO A 380 -7.31 0.75 -8.22
C PRO A 380 -7.00 2.19 -7.82
N LEU A 381 -6.05 2.40 -6.91
CA LEU A 381 -5.58 3.75 -6.58
C LEU A 381 -4.79 4.39 -7.73
N GLY A 382 -4.03 3.59 -8.49
CA GLY A 382 -3.34 4.08 -9.70
C GLY A 382 -4.29 4.77 -10.67
N VAL A 383 -5.43 4.14 -10.99
CA VAL A 383 -6.44 4.76 -11.87
C VAL A 383 -7.24 5.86 -11.17
N THR A 384 -7.52 5.71 -9.87
CA THR A 384 -8.25 6.72 -9.09
C THR A 384 -7.53 8.06 -9.11
N LEU A 385 -6.25 8.04 -8.78
CA LEU A 385 -5.41 9.22 -8.71
C LEU A 385 -5.09 9.76 -10.11
N TYR A 386 -5.01 8.90 -11.14
CA TYR A 386 -4.86 9.39 -12.52
C TYR A 386 -6.05 10.26 -12.94
N GLY A 387 -7.28 9.84 -12.62
CA GLY A 387 -8.47 10.65 -12.83
C GLY A 387 -8.47 11.96 -12.04
N LEU A 388 -7.96 11.95 -10.81
CA LEU A 388 -7.83 13.17 -9.98
C LEU A 388 -6.80 14.16 -10.52
N ILE A 389 -5.63 13.68 -10.94
CA ILE A 389 -4.59 14.50 -11.56
C ILE A 389 -5.11 15.15 -12.84
N GLU A 390 -5.72 14.38 -13.74
CA GLU A 390 -6.27 14.93 -14.99
C GLU A 390 -7.44 15.90 -14.74
N THR A 391 -8.24 15.66 -13.70
CA THR A 391 -9.28 16.60 -13.27
C THR A 391 -8.68 17.90 -12.75
N GLY A 392 -7.65 17.82 -11.90
CA GLY A 392 -6.95 18.99 -11.39
C GLY A 392 -6.30 19.81 -12.50
N ARG A 393 -5.65 19.15 -13.46
CA ARG A 393 -5.05 19.79 -14.64
C ARG A 393 -6.10 20.48 -15.51
N TYR A 394 -7.23 19.81 -15.79
CA TYR A 394 -8.31 20.37 -16.59
C TYR A 394 -9.05 21.53 -15.90
N LEU A 395 -9.27 21.46 -14.59
CA LEU A 395 -9.93 22.52 -13.82
C LEU A 395 -8.98 23.64 -13.36
N HIS A 396 -7.68 23.50 -13.61
CA HIS A 396 -6.62 24.32 -13.03
C HIS A 396 -6.68 24.39 -11.49
N ASP A 397 -7.02 23.27 -10.84
CA ASP A 397 -7.13 23.15 -9.39
C ASP A 397 -5.87 22.52 -8.79
N LYS A 398 -4.96 23.38 -8.29
CA LYS A 398 -3.68 22.96 -7.70
C LYS A 398 -3.89 22.04 -6.48
N ALA A 399 -4.96 22.21 -5.70
CA ALA A 399 -5.16 21.39 -4.50
C ALA A 399 -5.43 19.91 -4.85
N LEU A 400 -6.11 19.64 -5.97
CA LEU A 400 -6.31 18.28 -6.47
C LEU A 400 -4.98 17.65 -6.94
N ILE A 401 -4.17 18.44 -7.66
CA ILE A 401 -2.85 18.02 -8.16
C ILE A 401 -1.92 17.72 -6.98
N ASP A 402 -1.83 18.64 -6.02
CA ASP A 402 -0.97 18.52 -4.83
C ASP A 402 -1.36 17.30 -3.99
N TYR A 403 -2.66 17.06 -3.78
CA TYR A 403 -3.13 15.89 -3.03
C TYR A 403 -2.70 14.59 -3.69
N ALA A 404 -2.95 14.44 -5.00
CA ALA A 404 -2.67 13.21 -5.70
C ALA A 404 -1.16 12.98 -5.85
N THR A 405 -0.39 14.04 -6.10
CA THR A 405 1.08 13.96 -6.17
C THR A 405 1.69 13.66 -4.81
N SER A 406 1.18 14.25 -3.72
CA SER A 406 1.63 13.96 -2.35
C SER A 406 1.36 12.50 -1.96
N HIS A 407 0.26 11.91 -2.44
CA HIS A 407 0.01 10.47 -2.28
C HIS A 407 1.12 9.65 -2.95
N VAL A 408 1.44 9.95 -4.21
CA VAL A 408 2.49 9.24 -4.97
C VAL A 408 3.86 9.46 -4.33
N HIS A 409 4.15 10.68 -3.88
CA HIS A 409 5.39 11.00 -3.17
C HIS A 409 5.53 10.20 -1.88
N MET A 410 4.47 10.07 -1.07
CA MET A 410 4.51 9.21 0.12
C MET A 410 4.83 7.75 -0.24
N CYS A 411 4.31 7.25 -1.36
CA CYS A 411 4.63 5.89 -1.81
C CYS A 411 6.08 5.71 -2.27
N THR A 412 6.62 6.70 -2.97
CA THR A 412 7.94 6.59 -3.61
C THR A 412 9.08 6.79 -2.61
N ARG A 413 8.96 7.75 -1.68
CA ARG A 413 10.02 8.06 -0.70
C ARG A 413 10.36 6.89 0.24
N TYR A 414 9.39 6.02 0.52
CA TYR A 414 9.56 4.87 1.43
C TYR A 414 10.00 3.58 0.71
N PHE A 415 10.25 3.60 -0.60
CA PHE A 415 10.57 2.38 -1.36
C PHE A 415 11.84 1.68 -0.87
N ASP A 416 12.92 2.44 -0.65
CA ASP A 416 14.19 1.89 -0.14
C ASP A 416 14.05 1.32 1.27
N TYR A 417 13.27 2.00 2.13
CA TYR A 417 12.93 1.49 3.44
C TYR A 417 12.14 0.18 3.34
N ALA A 418 11.11 0.12 2.48
CA ALA A 418 10.27 -1.07 2.36
C ALA A 418 11.07 -2.31 1.91
N LEU A 419 11.99 -2.15 0.96
CA LEU A 419 12.88 -3.23 0.53
C LEU A 419 13.82 -3.69 1.67
N TRP A 420 14.44 -2.75 2.38
CA TRP A 420 15.30 -3.05 3.53
C TRP A 420 14.53 -3.72 4.68
N ASP A 421 13.34 -3.21 4.99
CA ASP A 421 12.49 -3.68 6.08
C ASP A 421 11.96 -5.10 5.80
N LYS A 422 11.60 -5.39 4.55
CA LYS A 422 11.29 -6.77 4.10
C LYS A 422 12.48 -7.70 4.30
N GLU A 423 13.66 -7.34 3.82
CA GLU A 423 14.86 -8.16 3.98
C GLU A 423 15.18 -8.40 5.47
N LYS A 424 15.00 -7.37 6.30
CA LYS A 424 15.33 -7.43 7.73
C LYS A 424 14.34 -8.24 8.56
N TYR A 425 13.05 -8.15 8.26
CA TYR A 425 11.96 -8.66 9.12
C TYR A 425 11.08 -9.72 8.45
N GLY A 426 11.31 -10.05 7.18
CA GLY A 426 10.59 -11.04 6.38
C GLY A 426 9.42 -10.48 5.57
N ALA A 427 8.83 -9.36 6.00
CA ALA A 427 7.75 -8.67 5.31
C ALA A 427 7.85 -7.17 5.55
N ALA A 428 7.59 -6.36 4.53
CA ALA A 428 7.64 -4.90 4.65
C ALA A 428 6.44 -4.38 5.45
N SER A 429 6.64 -3.36 6.29
CA SER A 429 5.54 -2.70 7.00
C SER A 429 4.80 -1.68 6.13
N LEU A 430 5.40 -1.29 5.01
CA LEU A 430 4.87 -0.38 3.99
C LEU A 430 5.01 -0.99 2.60
N HIS A 431 4.16 -0.56 1.67
CA HIS A 431 4.24 -0.91 0.25
C HIS A 431 4.37 -2.40 0.00
N ASN A 432 3.50 -3.18 0.64
CA ASN A 432 3.51 -4.63 0.60
C ASN A 432 3.54 -5.18 -0.83
N LEU A 433 2.68 -4.68 -1.72
CA LEU A 433 2.65 -5.08 -3.13
C LEU A 433 3.91 -4.68 -3.91
N LEU A 434 4.38 -3.44 -3.74
CA LEU A 434 5.57 -2.93 -4.44
C LEU A 434 6.85 -3.64 -4.00
N SER A 435 6.95 -4.07 -2.72
CA SER A 435 8.11 -4.81 -2.22
C SER A 435 8.10 -6.31 -2.56
N THR A 436 6.95 -6.83 -3.03
CA THR A 436 6.75 -8.25 -3.38
C THR A 436 6.03 -8.40 -4.72
N ILE A 437 6.39 -7.57 -5.71
CA ILE A 437 5.77 -7.63 -7.05
C ILE A 437 5.83 -9.07 -7.56
N SER A 438 4.67 -9.62 -7.86
CA SER A 438 4.50 -10.94 -8.46
C SER A 438 3.45 -10.95 -9.56
N THR A 439 2.65 -9.90 -9.68
CA THR A 439 1.64 -9.74 -10.74
C THR A 439 1.64 -8.32 -11.30
N LEU A 440 1.04 -8.13 -12.48
CA LEU A 440 0.85 -6.80 -13.06
C LEU A 440 -0.01 -5.88 -12.19
N ASP A 441 -0.99 -6.44 -11.46
CA ASP A 441 -1.87 -5.70 -10.54
C ASP A 441 -1.08 -5.03 -9.39
N ASP A 442 0.12 -5.52 -9.09
CA ASP A 442 0.98 -4.98 -8.02
C ASP A 442 1.70 -3.71 -8.43
N CYS A 443 1.85 -3.43 -9.73
CA CYS A 443 2.78 -2.41 -10.19
C CYS A 443 2.28 -1.56 -11.36
N GLY A 444 1.58 -2.14 -12.33
CA GLY A 444 1.28 -1.52 -13.62
C GLY A 444 0.59 -0.18 -13.59
N SER A 445 -0.67 -0.17 -13.16
CA SER A 445 -1.52 1.04 -13.09
C SER A 445 -0.89 2.13 -12.23
N PHE A 446 -0.34 1.79 -11.06
CA PHE A 446 0.24 2.77 -10.16
C PHE A 446 1.61 3.29 -10.66
N GLY A 447 2.45 2.42 -11.20
CA GLY A 447 3.71 2.81 -11.85
C GLY A 447 3.46 3.73 -13.06
N SER A 448 2.40 3.46 -13.82
CA SER A 448 1.97 4.34 -14.91
C SER A 448 1.58 5.74 -14.40
N LEU A 449 0.76 5.83 -13.35
CA LEU A 449 0.45 7.10 -12.68
C LEU A 449 1.71 7.82 -12.17
N MET A 450 2.63 7.09 -11.54
CA MET A 450 3.87 7.64 -11.02
C MET A 450 4.68 8.31 -12.13
N LEU A 451 4.79 7.66 -13.30
CA LEU A 451 5.46 8.26 -14.47
C LEU A 451 4.67 9.45 -15.05
N GLU A 452 3.34 9.40 -15.03
CA GLU A 452 2.47 10.51 -15.47
C GLU A 452 2.63 11.78 -14.62
N THR A 453 2.99 11.61 -13.35
CA THR A 453 3.17 12.69 -12.35
C THR A 453 4.63 13.01 -12.08
N SER A 454 5.55 12.50 -12.90
CA SER A 454 7.00 12.68 -12.73
C SER A 454 7.41 14.14 -12.61
N LYS A 455 6.85 15.04 -13.43
CA LYS A 455 7.13 16.48 -13.35
C LYS A 455 6.72 17.08 -12.00
N GLU A 456 5.51 16.80 -11.55
CA GLU A 456 5.04 17.27 -10.25
C GLU A 456 5.83 16.65 -9.08
N LEU A 457 6.37 15.43 -9.24
CA LEU A 457 7.27 14.82 -8.26
C LEU A 457 8.64 15.49 -8.22
N GLU A 458 9.17 15.91 -9.37
CA GLU A 458 10.44 16.65 -9.47
C GLU A 458 10.32 18.02 -8.77
N GLU A 459 9.23 18.75 -9.00
CA GLU A 459 8.94 20.02 -8.33
C GLU A 459 8.90 19.87 -6.79
N ILE A 460 8.29 18.80 -6.27
CA ILE A 460 8.29 18.50 -4.83
C ILE A 460 9.72 18.19 -4.32
N GLY A 461 10.54 17.51 -5.11
CA GLY A 461 11.93 17.22 -4.77
C GLY A 461 12.79 18.48 -4.68
N GLU A 462 12.61 19.42 -5.62
CA GLU A 462 13.33 20.69 -5.67
C GLU A 462 13.00 21.60 -4.47
N ASP A 463 11.73 21.66 -4.04
CA ASP A 463 11.29 22.42 -2.86
C ASP A 463 11.91 21.89 -1.54
N ILE A 464 12.28 20.61 -1.48
CA ILE A 464 12.98 19.99 -0.34
C ILE A 464 14.50 20.22 -0.40
N GLU A 465 15.07 20.38 -1.60
CA GLU A 465 16.52 20.45 -1.84
C GLU A 465 17.08 21.87 -2.04
N HIS A 466 16.24 22.91 -2.18
CA HIS A 466 16.64 24.33 -2.28
C HIS A 466 17.40 24.90 -1.06
N ASP A 467 17.70 24.10 -0.03
CA ASP A 467 18.59 24.44 1.08
C ASP A 467 20.09 24.12 0.78
N ASN A 468 20.46 23.62 -0.42
CA ASN A 468 21.85 23.28 -0.78
C ASN A 468 22.27 23.81 -2.17
N GLU A 469 22.99 24.93 -2.22
CA GLU A 469 23.44 25.60 -3.47
C GLU A 469 24.59 24.90 -4.25
N ASP A 470 25.12 23.76 -3.80
CA ASP A 470 26.35 23.15 -4.38
C ASP A 470 26.21 21.64 -4.71
N ARG A 471 25.38 21.25 -5.70
CA ARG A 471 25.44 19.89 -6.31
C ARG A 471 25.32 19.90 -7.84
N ASP A 472 26.07 18.98 -8.48
CA ASP A 472 26.08 18.74 -9.93
C ASP A 472 24.75 18.06 -10.34
N ASP A 473 23.97 18.72 -11.22
CA ASP A 473 22.62 18.34 -11.68
C ASP A 473 22.48 16.93 -12.27
N ARG A 474 23.57 16.19 -12.45
CA ARG A 474 23.61 14.91 -13.19
C ARG A 474 23.49 13.66 -12.31
N ASP A 475 23.31 13.80 -11.00
CA ASP A 475 23.25 12.69 -10.04
C ASP A 475 21.95 12.68 -9.20
N ILE A 476 20.91 13.42 -9.62
CA ILE A 476 19.58 13.40 -9.00
C ILE A 476 18.86 12.11 -9.45
N SER A 477 19.16 11.00 -8.80
CA SER A 477 18.36 9.78 -8.92
C SER A 477 17.05 10.00 -8.16
N TYR A 478 16.04 10.60 -8.80
CA TYR A 478 14.70 10.66 -8.23
C TYR A 478 14.20 9.25 -7.88
N ASP A 479 13.64 9.07 -6.67
CA ASP A 479 13.20 7.75 -6.16
C ASP A 479 12.24 7.04 -7.15
N TYR A 480 11.46 7.80 -7.94
CA TYR A 480 10.54 7.26 -8.94
C TYR A 480 11.25 6.56 -10.12
N VAL A 481 12.45 7.00 -10.52
CA VAL A 481 13.19 6.40 -11.65
C VAL A 481 13.63 4.98 -11.28
N LYS A 482 14.17 4.81 -10.07
CA LYS A 482 14.56 3.49 -9.54
C LYS A 482 13.37 2.54 -9.45
N ILE A 483 12.19 3.04 -9.05
CA ILE A 483 10.96 2.26 -9.01
C ILE A 483 10.50 1.90 -10.43
N ALA A 484 10.59 2.83 -11.38
CA ALA A 484 10.25 2.58 -12.77
C ALA A 484 11.13 1.49 -13.38
N ASP A 485 12.44 1.54 -13.18
CA ASP A 485 13.38 0.50 -13.62
C ASP A 485 13.05 -0.86 -12.98
N TYR A 486 12.73 -0.87 -11.68
CA TYR A 486 12.34 -2.08 -10.95
C TYR A 486 11.06 -2.72 -11.52
N ILE A 487 10.06 -1.91 -11.87
CA ILE A 487 8.81 -2.38 -12.49
C ILE A 487 9.06 -2.85 -13.93
N ALA A 488 9.86 -2.11 -14.71
CA ALA A 488 10.17 -2.46 -16.08
C ALA A 488 10.95 -3.79 -16.16
N ASP A 489 11.92 -4.01 -15.28
CA ASP A 489 12.63 -5.29 -15.16
C ASP A 489 11.67 -6.43 -14.80
N PHE A 490 10.72 -6.21 -13.90
CA PHE A 490 9.70 -7.21 -13.60
C PHE A 490 8.88 -7.60 -14.84
N ILE A 491 8.30 -6.61 -15.55
CA ILE A 491 7.43 -6.87 -16.70
C ILE A 491 8.20 -7.48 -17.89
N ALA A 492 9.43 -7.02 -18.13
CA ALA A 492 10.23 -7.45 -19.26
C ALA A 492 10.89 -8.83 -19.03
N ASN A 493 11.44 -9.06 -17.83
CA ASN A 493 12.38 -10.15 -17.60
C ASN A 493 11.91 -11.20 -16.58
N LYS A 494 10.93 -10.89 -15.71
CA LYS A 494 10.53 -11.80 -14.61
C LYS A 494 9.10 -12.32 -14.73
N LEU A 495 8.20 -11.53 -15.30
CA LEU A 495 6.81 -11.92 -15.49
C LEU A 495 6.71 -13.03 -16.55
N ASP A 496 5.96 -14.07 -16.24
CA ASP A 496 5.79 -15.23 -17.11
C ASP A 496 5.10 -14.88 -18.44
N ARG A 497 5.55 -15.57 -19.49
CA ARG A 497 5.05 -15.41 -20.86
C ARG A 497 4.77 -16.77 -21.50
N LEU A 498 3.72 -16.84 -22.29
CA LEU A 498 3.52 -17.97 -23.20
C LEU A 498 4.63 -18.03 -24.25
N PRO A 499 4.83 -19.18 -24.94
CA PRO A 499 5.86 -19.32 -25.96
C PRO A 499 5.79 -18.30 -27.11
N ASP A 500 4.63 -17.69 -27.36
CA ASP A 500 4.45 -16.63 -28.37
C ASP A 500 4.70 -15.21 -27.83
N GLY A 501 5.13 -15.08 -26.57
CA GLY A 501 5.44 -13.81 -25.91
C GLY A 501 4.28 -13.16 -25.16
N THR A 502 3.09 -13.78 -25.16
CA THR A 502 1.90 -13.25 -24.48
C THR A 502 2.11 -13.25 -22.97
N LEU A 503 1.91 -12.10 -22.32
CA LEU A 503 1.86 -12.00 -20.86
C LEU A 503 0.74 -12.90 -20.31
N TYR A 504 1.01 -13.62 -19.24
CA TYR A 504 -0.02 -14.40 -18.56
C TYR A 504 0.29 -14.54 -17.07
N ARG A 505 -0.73 -14.90 -16.29
CA ARG A 505 -0.63 -15.03 -14.83
C ARG A 505 -0.20 -16.45 -14.47
N VAL A 506 0.91 -16.56 -13.74
CA VAL A 506 1.36 -17.78 -13.06
C VAL A 506 1.48 -17.45 -11.59
N ASN A 507 0.69 -18.13 -10.77
CA ASN A 507 0.76 -17.97 -9.32
C ASN A 507 0.28 -19.24 -8.62
N PRO A 508 1.18 -20.18 -8.31
CA PRO A 508 0.79 -21.44 -7.66
C PRO A 508 0.21 -21.25 -6.25
N ALA A 509 0.46 -20.10 -5.60
CA ALA A 509 -0.14 -19.75 -4.31
C ALA A 509 -1.56 -19.17 -4.44
N HIS A 510 -1.96 -18.73 -5.63
CA HIS A 510 -3.29 -18.20 -5.94
C HIS A 510 -3.92 -19.01 -7.08
N LEU A 511 -4.38 -20.22 -6.77
CA LEU A 511 -4.93 -21.20 -7.75
C LEU A 511 -6.04 -20.64 -8.66
N LEU A 512 -6.74 -19.58 -8.25
CA LEU A 512 -7.77 -18.93 -9.06
C LEU A 512 -7.19 -18.13 -10.24
N MET A 513 -5.92 -17.72 -10.21
CA MET A 513 -5.31 -16.93 -11.28
C MET A 513 -4.20 -17.69 -12.02
N ASP A 514 -3.88 -18.91 -11.58
CA ASP A 514 -2.79 -19.68 -12.12
C ASP A 514 -3.09 -20.14 -13.56
N GLU A 515 -2.12 -19.95 -14.46
CA GLU A 515 -2.19 -20.28 -15.89
C GLU A 515 -3.35 -19.60 -16.64
N THR A 516 -3.50 -18.27 -16.51
CA THR A 516 -4.60 -17.53 -17.15
C THR A 516 -4.16 -16.21 -17.81
N ILE A 517 -4.86 -15.79 -18.87
CA ILE A 517 -4.69 -14.49 -19.54
C ILE A 517 -5.94 -13.65 -19.28
N TRP A 518 -5.80 -12.45 -18.70
CA TRP A 518 -6.95 -11.61 -18.31
C TRP A 518 -7.00 -10.34 -19.13
N ALA A 519 -8.17 -9.98 -19.67
CA ALA A 519 -8.36 -8.73 -20.41
C ALA A 519 -7.79 -7.49 -19.67
N ASP A 520 -7.90 -7.48 -18.34
CA ASP A 520 -7.39 -6.47 -17.42
C ASP A 520 -5.87 -6.25 -17.51
N ASP A 521 -5.08 -7.30 -17.80
CA ASP A 521 -3.61 -7.24 -17.88
C ASP A 521 -3.13 -6.26 -18.95
N LEU A 522 -3.96 -5.97 -19.96
CA LEU A 522 -3.68 -4.94 -20.96
C LEU A 522 -3.52 -3.57 -20.29
N TYR A 523 -4.45 -3.19 -19.40
CA TYR A 523 -4.36 -1.93 -18.67
C TYR A 523 -3.26 -1.95 -17.62
N MET A 524 -2.99 -3.12 -17.02
CA MET A 524 -1.91 -3.26 -16.03
C MET A 524 -0.50 -3.30 -16.67
N SER A 525 -0.37 -3.30 -17.99
CA SER A 525 0.95 -3.35 -18.65
C SER A 525 1.17 -2.17 -19.61
N ILE A 526 0.23 -1.94 -20.52
CA ILE A 526 0.41 -1.03 -21.66
C ILE A 526 0.66 0.42 -21.24
N PRO A 527 -0.17 1.04 -20.37
CA PRO A 527 0.02 2.44 -19.97
C PRO A 527 1.38 2.69 -19.32
N PHE A 528 1.86 1.73 -18.51
CA PHE A 528 3.19 1.79 -17.91
C PHE A 528 4.28 1.70 -18.97
N LEU A 529 4.22 0.68 -19.84
CA LEU A 529 5.20 0.48 -20.91
C LEU A 529 5.29 1.70 -21.86
N CYS A 530 4.15 2.33 -22.18
CA CYS A 530 4.11 3.55 -22.99
C CYS A 530 4.82 4.72 -22.31
N ARG A 531 4.55 4.96 -21.03
CA ARG A 531 5.18 6.05 -20.27
C ARG A 531 6.65 5.77 -19.98
N TYR A 532 7.02 4.52 -19.75
CA TYR A 532 8.41 4.12 -19.56
C TYR A 532 9.22 4.23 -20.86
N TYR A 533 8.62 3.92 -22.01
CA TYR A 533 9.18 4.24 -23.33
C TYR A 533 9.38 5.76 -23.49
N LYS A 534 8.40 6.59 -23.12
CA LYS A 534 8.53 8.05 -23.17
C LYS A 534 9.67 8.56 -22.27
N MET A 535 9.87 7.95 -21.09
CA MET A 535 10.93 8.31 -20.16
C MET A 535 12.32 7.90 -20.67
N THR A 536 12.45 6.71 -21.25
CA THR A 536 13.76 6.09 -21.57
C THR A 536 14.17 6.17 -23.04
N GLY A 537 13.22 6.39 -23.95
CA GLY A 537 13.42 6.29 -25.41
C GLY A 537 13.64 4.87 -25.93
N GLN A 538 13.51 3.83 -25.09
CA GLN A 538 13.82 2.46 -25.48
C GLN A 538 12.66 1.79 -26.22
N GLN A 539 12.79 1.68 -27.54
CA GLN A 539 11.75 1.19 -28.48
C GLN A 539 11.13 -0.17 -28.09
N GLN A 540 11.90 -1.06 -27.48
CA GLN A 540 11.44 -2.40 -27.09
C GLN A 540 10.16 -2.40 -26.22
N TYR A 541 9.96 -1.36 -25.38
CA TYR A 541 8.81 -1.31 -24.48
C TYR A 541 7.50 -0.93 -25.19
N ILE A 542 7.56 0.00 -26.15
CA ILE A 542 6.37 0.35 -26.96
C ILE A 542 6.04 -0.77 -27.95
N ASP A 543 7.07 -1.45 -28.49
CA ASP A 543 6.89 -2.62 -29.35
C ASP A 543 6.25 -3.80 -28.60
N ASP A 544 6.66 -4.07 -27.35
CA ASP A 544 6.03 -5.10 -26.52
C ASP A 544 4.57 -4.72 -26.21
N ALA A 545 4.30 -3.47 -25.81
CA ALA A 545 2.95 -3.00 -25.55
C ALA A 545 2.01 -3.18 -26.78
N ALA A 546 2.50 -2.86 -27.98
CA ALA A 546 1.77 -3.07 -29.23
C ALA A 546 1.53 -4.57 -29.53
N LYS A 547 2.54 -5.42 -29.32
CA LYS A 547 2.42 -6.87 -29.50
C LYS A 547 1.41 -7.48 -28.54
N GLN A 548 1.37 -7.05 -27.26
CA GLN A 548 0.41 -7.58 -26.28
C GLN A 548 -1.04 -7.34 -26.72
N LEU A 549 -1.40 -6.17 -27.24
CA LEU A 549 -2.77 -5.94 -27.76
C LEU A 549 -3.16 -6.90 -28.88
N VAL A 550 -2.24 -7.16 -29.82
CA VAL A 550 -2.47 -8.10 -30.93
C VAL A 550 -2.63 -9.54 -30.43
N LEU A 551 -1.77 -9.95 -29.50
CA LEU A 551 -1.79 -11.30 -28.92
C LEU A 551 -3.05 -11.52 -28.07
N TYR A 552 -3.42 -10.59 -27.20
CA TYR A 552 -4.65 -10.70 -26.40
C TYR A 552 -5.90 -10.72 -27.27
N HIS A 553 -5.92 -9.95 -28.36
CA HIS A 553 -7.00 -10.00 -29.35
C HIS A 553 -7.12 -11.41 -29.97
N LYS A 554 -6.01 -12.09 -30.26
CA LYS A 554 -6.03 -13.49 -30.75
C LYS A 554 -6.67 -14.46 -29.75
N TYR A 555 -6.44 -14.29 -28.44
CA TYR A 555 -6.93 -15.22 -27.41
C TYR A 555 -8.35 -14.94 -26.92
N LEU A 556 -8.74 -13.67 -26.84
CA LEU A 556 -9.95 -13.25 -26.13
C LEU A 556 -11.05 -12.72 -27.06
N TYR A 557 -10.73 -12.33 -28.29
CA TYR A 557 -11.71 -11.68 -29.17
C TYR A 557 -12.82 -12.63 -29.62
N ARG A 558 -14.06 -12.17 -29.47
CA ARG A 558 -15.28 -12.86 -29.88
C ARG A 558 -15.79 -12.27 -31.19
N SER A 559 -15.46 -12.92 -32.31
CA SER A 559 -15.82 -12.42 -33.65
C SER A 559 -17.32 -12.28 -33.90
N ASP A 560 -18.16 -13.08 -33.23
CA ASP A 560 -19.63 -13.04 -33.35
C ASP A 560 -20.24 -11.80 -32.69
N LYS A 561 -19.58 -11.25 -31.66
CA LYS A 561 -20.04 -10.08 -30.88
C LYS A 561 -19.19 -8.83 -31.08
N LYS A 562 -17.99 -8.99 -31.66
CA LYS A 562 -16.97 -7.93 -31.80
C LYS A 562 -16.55 -7.30 -30.46
N ILE A 563 -16.42 -8.11 -29.43
CA ILE A 563 -15.99 -7.72 -28.08
C ILE A 563 -15.08 -8.80 -27.50
N MET A 564 -14.54 -8.60 -26.30
CA MET A 564 -13.61 -9.53 -25.67
C MET A 564 -14.31 -10.44 -24.66
N SER A 565 -13.85 -11.69 -24.59
CA SER A 565 -13.99 -12.54 -23.42
C SER A 565 -13.15 -11.98 -22.26
N HIS A 566 -13.59 -12.18 -21.01
CA HIS A 566 -12.85 -11.70 -19.84
C HIS A 566 -11.51 -12.41 -19.67
N VAL A 567 -11.51 -13.74 -19.67
CA VAL A 567 -10.31 -14.55 -19.38
C VAL A 567 -10.15 -15.66 -20.43
N TYR A 568 -8.89 -16.02 -20.70
CA TYR A 568 -8.50 -17.25 -21.36
C TYR A 568 -7.77 -18.15 -20.37
N ASP A 569 -8.32 -19.33 -20.16
CA ASP A 569 -7.75 -20.36 -19.31
C ASP A 569 -6.78 -21.22 -20.13
N VAL A 570 -5.49 -21.13 -19.84
CA VAL A 570 -4.44 -21.81 -20.60
C VAL A 570 -4.48 -23.32 -20.37
N LYS A 571 -4.79 -23.74 -19.15
CA LYS A 571 -4.92 -25.15 -18.76
C LYS A 571 -6.03 -25.85 -19.55
N HIS A 572 -7.19 -25.21 -19.66
CA HIS A 572 -8.32 -25.73 -20.42
C HIS A 572 -8.28 -25.37 -21.91
N LYS A 573 -7.37 -24.47 -22.31
CA LYS A 573 -7.20 -23.94 -23.66
C LYS A 573 -8.49 -23.33 -24.21
N ARG A 574 -9.20 -22.56 -23.38
CA ARG A 574 -10.51 -21.98 -23.70
C ARG A 574 -10.67 -20.60 -23.09
N ALA A 575 -11.28 -19.70 -23.86
CA ALA A 575 -11.83 -18.47 -23.32
C ALA A 575 -13.06 -18.77 -22.45
N THR A 576 -13.33 -17.93 -21.46
CA THR A 576 -14.55 -18.04 -20.64
C THR A 576 -15.80 -17.70 -21.43
N GLU A 577 -15.67 -16.99 -22.54
CA GLU A 577 -16.77 -16.47 -23.36
C GLU A 577 -17.76 -15.61 -22.57
N VAL A 578 -17.32 -15.01 -21.46
CA VAL A 578 -18.10 -14.03 -20.70
C VAL A 578 -17.62 -12.63 -21.02
N SER A 579 -18.53 -11.79 -21.53
CA SER A 579 -18.25 -10.41 -21.94
C SER A 579 -18.38 -9.44 -20.76
N TRP A 580 -17.51 -9.60 -19.76
CA TRP A 580 -17.53 -8.75 -18.58
C TRP A 580 -17.22 -7.29 -18.95
N GLY A 581 -18.05 -6.36 -18.44
CA GLY A 581 -18.03 -4.95 -18.79
C GLY A 581 -16.69 -4.29 -18.49
N ARG A 582 -16.22 -4.34 -17.23
CA ARG A 582 -14.97 -3.67 -16.84
C ARG A 582 -13.75 -4.24 -17.58
N GLY A 583 -13.62 -5.56 -17.72
CA GLY A 583 -12.53 -6.15 -18.50
C GLY A 583 -12.48 -5.64 -19.95
N ASN A 584 -13.64 -5.49 -20.59
CA ASN A 584 -13.74 -4.87 -21.93
C ASN A 584 -13.43 -3.36 -21.91
N GLY A 585 -13.84 -2.66 -20.86
CA GLY A 585 -13.46 -1.26 -20.65
C GLY A 585 -11.94 -1.10 -20.61
N TRP A 586 -11.22 -1.95 -19.87
CA TRP A 586 -9.76 -1.91 -19.79
C TRP A 586 -9.10 -2.17 -21.14
N VAL A 587 -9.66 -3.06 -21.96
CA VAL A 587 -9.19 -3.27 -23.34
C VAL A 587 -9.34 -1.98 -24.14
N ALA A 588 -10.54 -1.41 -24.20
CA ALA A 588 -10.82 -0.19 -24.97
C ALA A 588 -9.93 0.99 -24.53
N PHE A 589 -9.76 1.14 -23.21
CA PHE A 589 -8.94 2.18 -22.64
C PHE A 589 -7.45 1.99 -22.97
N SER A 590 -6.94 0.75 -22.88
CA SER A 590 -5.55 0.42 -23.22
C SER A 590 -5.22 0.64 -24.70
N TYR A 591 -6.15 0.34 -25.61
CA TYR A 591 -6.01 0.72 -27.03
C TYR A 591 -5.85 2.24 -27.17
N SER A 592 -6.69 3.02 -26.48
CA SER A 592 -6.63 4.49 -26.56
C SER A 592 -5.33 5.07 -25.95
N GLU A 593 -4.82 4.46 -24.87
CA GLU A 593 -3.54 4.83 -24.27
C GLU A 593 -2.41 4.52 -25.26
N LEU A 594 -2.30 3.28 -25.77
CA LEU A 594 -1.23 2.92 -26.70
C LEU A 594 -1.23 3.81 -27.95
N LEU A 595 -2.39 3.99 -28.61
CA LEU A 595 -2.47 4.75 -29.85
C LEU A 595 -2.06 6.22 -29.68
N SER A 596 -2.12 6.76 -28.46
CA SER A 596 -1.62 8.11 -28.15
C SER A 596 -0.09 8.22 -28.12
N PHE A 597 0.61 7.10 -27.89
CA PHE A 597 2.07 7.02 -27.79
C PHE A 597 2.72 6.33 -28.99
N LEU A 598 1.96 5.52 -29.72
CA LEU A 598 2.48 4.69 -30.80
C LEU A 598 2.97 5.55 -31.98
N PRO A 599 4.23 5.38 -32.43
CA PRO A 599 4.74 6.10 -33.61
C PRO A 599 3.86 5.86 -34.85
N GLN A 600 3.69 6.91 -35.67
CA GLN A 600 2.83 6.84 -36.86
C GLN A 600 3.26 5.76 -37.86
N GLU A 601 4.58 5.54 -37.98
CA GLU A 601 5.20 4.57 -38.88
C GLU A 601 5.37 3.17 -38.24
N HIS A 602 4.81 2.92 -37.06
CA HIS A 602 4.95 1.63 -36.38
C HIS A 602 4.17 0.52 -37.12
N ASP A 603 4.83 -0.61 -37.42
CA ASP A 603 4.30 -1.70 -38.26
C ASP A 603 2.91 -2.21 -37.84
N LEU A 604 2.64 -2.30 -36.54
CA LEU A 604 1.36 -2.78 -36.01
C LEU A 604 0.24 -1.73 -35.98
N ARG A 605 0.51 -0.46 -36.31
CA ARG A 605 -0.43 0.65 -36.09
C ARG A 605 -1.74 0.47 -36.85
N GLU A 606 -1.69 0.11 -38.12
CA GLU A 606 -2.89 -0.09 -38.94
C GLU A 606 -3.77 -1.21 -38.40
N GLN A 607 -3.16 -2.34 -38.03
CA GLN A 607 -3.86 -3.47 -37.42
C GLN A 607 -4.52 -3.08 -36.09
N LEU A 608 -3.81 -2.32 -35.24
CA LEU A 608 -4.32 -1.87 -33.95
C LEU A 608 -5.51 -0.91 -34.11
N ILE A 609 -5.44 0.04 -35.06
CA ILE A 609 -6.58 0.92 -35.37
C ILE A 609 -7.77 0.13 -35.91
N HIS A 610 -7.52 -0.88 -36.76
CA HIS A 610 -8.58 -1.76 -37.25
C HIS A 610 -9.28 -2.51 -36.10
N ASN A 611 -8.51 -3.17 -35.24
CA ASN A 611 -9.03 -3.89 -34.06
C ASN A 611 -9.81 -2.95 -33.14
N PHE A 612 -9.27 -1.75 -32.88
CA PHE A 612 -9.93 -0.74 -32.07
C PHE A 612 -11.30 -0.34 -32.64
N ASN A 613 -11.40 -0.11 -33.95
CA ASN A 613 -12.67 0.19 -34.62
C ASN A 613 -13.68 -0.97 -34.50
N GLU A 614 -13.24 -2.23 -34.69
CA GLU A 614 -14.14 -3.38 -34.57
C GLU A 614 -14.68 -3.55 -33.16
N LEU A 615 -13.83 -3.40 -32.14
CA LEU A 615 -14.24 -3.40 -30.73
C LEU A 615 -15.21 -2.26 -30.42
N CYS A 616 -14.89 -1.03 -30.85
CA CYS A 616 -15.74 0.13 -30.61
C CYS A 616 -17.12 -0.01 -31.28
N LYS A 617 -17.23 -0.65 -32.44
CA LYS A 617 -18.53 -0.99 -33.06
C LYS A 617 -19.32 -1.98 -32.20
N GLY A 618 -18.66 -3.00 -31.66
CA GLY A 618 -19.29 -3.97 -30.75
C GLY A 618 -19.81 -3.29 -29.48
N TYR A 619 -19.00 -2.44 -28.85
CA TYR A 619 -19.40 -1.67 -27.67
C TYR A 619 -20.57 -0.73 -27.96
N LEU A 620 -20.50 0.05 -29.05
CA LEU A 620 -21.57 0.97 -29.43
C LEU A 620 -22.93 0.25 -29.60
N ALA A 621 -22.94 -0.97 -30.14
CA ALA A 621 -24.15 -1.76 -30.34
C ALA A 621 -24.80 -2.26 -29.03
N LEU A 622 -24.08 -2.23 -27.91
CA LEU A 622 -24.50 -2.75 -26.60
C LEU A 622 -24.81 -1.64 -25.58
N GLN A 623 -24.84 -0.37 -26.01
CA GLN A 623 -25.22 0.73 -25.14
C GLN A 623 -26.73 0.68 -24.84
N ASP A 624 -27.11 0.78 -23.56
CA ASP A 624 -28.51 0.75 -23.14
C ASP A 624 -29.27 2.03 -23.53
N GLU A 625 -30.59 2.04 -23.29
CA GLU A 625 -31.45 3.19 -23.58
C GLU A 625 -31.13 4.44 -22.76
N LYS A 626 -30.54 4.28 -21.56
CA LYS A 626 -30.15 5.39 -20.68
C LYS A 626 -28.71 5.87 -20.92
N GLY A 627 -27.96 5.22 -21.79
CA GLY A 627 -26.59 5.55 -22.19
C GLY A 627 -25.49 4.74 -21.48
N LEU A 628 -25.83 3.84 -20.56
CA LEU A 628 -24.87 3.05 -19.79
C LEU A 628 -24.61 1.71 -20.47
N TRP A 629 -23.51 1.07 -20.09
CA TRP A 629 -23.24 -0.33 -20.39
C TRP A 629 -23.41 -1.17 -19.14
N HIS A 630 -23.70 -2.46 -19.34
CA HIS A 630 -24.03 -3.38 -18.26
C HIS A 630 -22.81 -4.20 -17.80
N GLN A 631 -22.88 -4.69 -16.56
CA GLN A 631 -21.87 -5.53 -15.92
C GLN A 631 -21.47 -6.73 -16.80
N VAL A 632 -22.45 -7.36 -17.45
CA VAL A 632 -22.22 -8.28 -18.57
C VAL A 632 -22.77 -7.60 -19.82
N LEU A 633 -21.90 -7.22 -20.75
CA LEU A 633 -22.26 -6.36 -21.89
C LEU A 633 -23.38 -6.95 -22.76
N THR A 634 -23.44 -8.27 -22.85
CA THR A 634 -24.42 -9.01 -23.65
C THR A 634 -25.71 -9.34 -22.91
N ASN A 635 -25.81 -8.98 -21.63
CA ASN A 635 -26.96 -9.30 -20.77
C ASN A 635 -27.40 -8.07 -19.98
N HIS A 636 -28.42 -7.37 -20.50
CA HIS A 636 -28.96 -6.14 -19.91
C HIS A 636 -29.78 -6.37 -18.63
N GLU A 637 -30.05 -7.62 -18.23
CA GLU A 637 -30.60 -7.93 -16.90
C GLU A 637 -29.55 -7.77 -15.80
N SER A 638 -28.26 -7.81 -16.15
CA SER A 638 -27.19 -7.44 -15.23
C SER A 638 -27.23 -5.95 -14.94
N TYR A 639 -26.74 -5.51 -13.77
CA TYR A 639 -26.81 -4.09 -13.41
C TYR A 639 -25.97 -3.23 -14.38
N PRO A 640 -26.38 -1.98 -14.68
CA PRO A 640 -25.53 -1.04 -15.40
C PRO A 640 -24.21 -0.87 -14.64
N GLU A 641 -23.09 -0.59 -15.28
CA GLU A 641 -21.79 -0.55 -14.61
C GLU A 641 -21.02 0.71 -15.00
N SER A 642 -20.66 1.49 -13.99
CA SER A 642 -20.16 2.86 -14.18
C SER A 642 -18.72 2.91 -14.66
N SER A 643 -17.88 1.94 -14.27
CA SER A 643 -16.46 1.94 -14.65
C SER A 643 -16.26 1.61 -16.13
N CYS A 644 -16.96 0.60 -16.68
CA CYS A 644 -16.90 0.23 -18.08
C CYS A 644 -17.50 1.32 -18.97
N THR A 645 -18.64 1.89 -18.57
CA THR A 645 -19.24 3.04 -19.25
C THR A 645 -18.25 4.19 -19.36
N SER A 646 -17.55 4.51 -18.27
CA SER A 646 -16.57 5.59 -18.22
C SER A 646 -15.35 5.32 -19.12
N MET A 647 -14.88 4.09 -19.18
CA MET A 647 -13.79 3.71 -20.09
C MET A 647 -14.19 3.78 -21.56
N PHE A 648 -15.43 3.42 -21.90
CA PHE A 648 -15.94 3.61 -23.26
C PHE A 648 -16.06 5.09 -23.62
N ILE A 649 -16.48 5.96 -22.67
CA ILE A 649 -16.42 7.42 -22.87
C ILE A 649 -14.99 7.87 -23.20
N CYS A 650 -14.00 7.44 -22.40
CA CYS A 650 -12.59 7.80 -22.62
C CYS A 650 -12.10 7.35 -24.00
N ALA A 651 -12.32 6.07 -24.34
CA ALA A 651 -11.87 5.48 -25.59
C ALA A 651 -12.55 6.13 -26.81
N PHE A 652 -13.86 6.33 -26.77
CA PHE A 652 -14.61 6.97 -27.86
C PHE A 652 -14.21 8.43 -28.05
N SER A 653 -14.09 9.20 -26.95
CA SER A 653 -13.70 10.61 -27.01
C SER A 653 -12.30 10.77 -27.61
N ARG A 654 -11.32 9.98 -27.17
CA ARG A 654 -9.97 9.98 -27.73
C ARG A 654 -9.95 9.50 -29.17
N GLY A 655 -10.72 8.47 -29.48
CA GLY A 655 -10.83 7.91 -30.82
C GLY A 655 -11.36 8.91 -31.86
N VAL A 656 -12.34 9.74 -31.47
CA VAL A 656 -12.86 10.84 -32.31
C VAL A 656 -11.82 11.95 -32.44
N ARG A 657 -11.32 12.51 -31.33
CA ARG A 657 -10.38 13.65 -31.35
C ARG A 657 -9.08 13.40 -32.12
N ASN A 658 -8.65 12.13 -32.19
CA ASN A 658 -7.42 11.75 -32.88
C ASN A 658 -7.66 11.10 -34.26
N GLY A 659 -8.91 11.08 -34.75
CA GLY A 659 -9.24 10.53 -36.08
C GLY A 659 -9.01 9.02 -36.21
N TRP A 660 -9.07 8.27 -35.11
CA TRP A 660 -8.91 6.81 -35.13
C TRP A 660 -10.22 6.09 -35.46
N LEU A 661 -11.36 6.67 -35.08
CA LEU A 661 -12.68 6.07 -35.28
C LEU A 661 -13.33 6.54 -36.58
N LYS A 662 -13.91 5.62 -37.33
CA LYS A 662 -14.77 5.94 -38.48
C LYS A 662 -16.17 6.31 -37.99
N GLU A 663 -16.94 7.08 -38.75
CA GLU A 663 -18.32 7.45 -38.38
C GLU A 663 -18.42 8.20 -37.03
N GLU A 664 -17.51 9.16 -36.83
CA GLU A 664 -17.27 9.91 -35.58
C GLU A 664 -18.55 10.44 -34.88
N TYR A 665 -19.55 10.83 -35.66
CA TYR A 665 -20.83 11.33 -35.16
C TYR A 665 -21.56 10.31 -34.25
N LYS A 666 -21.48 9.00 -34.56
CA LYS A 666 -22.15 7.96 -33.77
C LYS A 666 -21.53 7.83 -32.39
N TYR A 667 -20.20 7.90 -32.33
CA TYR A 667 -19.44 7.80 -31.10
C TYR A 667 -19.60 9.06 -30.25
N THR A 668 -19.62 10.24 -30.87
CA THR A 668 -19.91 11.51 -30.19
C THR A 668 -21.27 11.49 -29.51
N GLU A 669 -22.32 11.06 -30.22
CA GLU A 669 -23.66 10.94 -29.62
C GLU A 669 -23.73 9.88 -28.52
N SER A 670 -23.01 8.76 -28.69
CA SER A 670 -22.91 7.73 -27.66
C SER A 670 -22.24 8.25 -26.39
N VAL A 671 -21.14 9.01 -26.51
CA VAL A 671 -20.45 9.65 -25.39
C VAL A 671 -21.37 10.63 -24.67
N ARG A 672 -22.05 11.52 -25.40
CA ARG A 672 -23.00 12.48 -24.83
C ARG A 672 -24.11 11.79 -24.05
N LYS A 673 -24.65 10.70 -24.60
CA LYS A 673 -25.68 9.87 -23.95
C LYS A 673 -25.13 9.20 -22.69
N ALA A 674 -23.92 8.65 -22.75
CA ALA A 674 -23.28 7.96 -21.63
C ALA A 674 -22.96 8.89 -20.46
N TRP A 675 -22.38 10.06 -20.74
CA TRP A 675 -22.09 11.05 -19.70
C TRP A 675 -23.37 11.53 -19.00
N LYS A 676 -24.42 11.78 -19.78
CA LYS A 676 -25.75 12.10 -19.24
C LYS A 676 -26.30 10.95 -18.40
N GLY A 677 -26.15 9.71 -18.85
CA GLY A 677 -26.51 8.50 -18.11
C GLY A 677 -25.82 8.42 -16.76
N LEU A 678 -24.50 8.63 -16.71
CA LEU A 678 -23.72 8.63 -15.46
C LEU A 678 -24.23 9.71 -14.49
N CYS A 679 -24.39 10.95 -14.96
CA CYS A 679 -24.87 12.06 -14.12
C CYS A 679 -26.30 11.84 -13.61
N ARG A 680 -27.15 11.15 -14.39
CA ARG A 680 -28.56 10.95 -14.04
C ARG A 680 -28.78 9.73 -13.15
N GLU A 681 -28.03 8.67 -13.40
CA GLU A 681 -28.33 7.36 -12.83
C GLU A 681 -27.31 6.93 -11.79
N ALA A 682 -26.05 7.37 -11.88
CA ALA A 682 -24.92 6.81 -11.12
C ALA A 682 -24.17 7.81 -10.23
N ILE A 683 -24.32 9.12 -10.44
CA ILE A 683 -23.70 10.15 -9.59
C ILE A 683 -24.78 10.91 -8.83
N ASP A 684 -24.70 10.90 -7.49
CA ASP A 684 -25.66 11.63 -6.66
C ASP A 684 -25.22 13.09 -6.37
N THR A 685 -26.12 13.88 -5.80
CA THR A 685 -25.87 15.29 -5.43
C THR A 685 -24.75 15.49 -4.41
N SER A 686 -24.34 14.43 -3.71
CA SER A 686 -23.22 14.45 -2.75
C SER A 686 -21.88 14.05 -3.37
N GLY A 687 -21.86 13.76 -4.67
CA GLY A 687 -20.69 13.29 -5.41
C GLY A 687 -20.38 11.80 -5.23
N ASN A 688 -21.31 11.01 -4.67
CA ASN A 688 -21.11 9.57 -4.64
C ASN A 688 -21.24 8.98 -6.03
N VAL A 689 -20.46 7.94 -6.29
CA VAL A 689 -20.51 7.17 -7.53
C VAL A 689 -20.98 5.74 -7.24
N TYR A 690 -22.09 5.38 -7.84
CA TYR A 690 -22.76 4.08 -7.74
C TYR A 690 -22.39 3.18 -8.91
N GLY A 691 -22.69 1.88 -8.81
CA GLY A 691 -22.55 0.96 -9.93
C GLY A 691 -21.11 0.59 -10.30
N ILE A 692 -20.15 0.80 -9.40
CA ILE A 692 -18.75 0.38 -9.61
C ILE A 692 -18.60 -1.05 -9.09
N CYS A 693 -18.39 -2.00 -10.00
CA CYS A 693 -18.23 -3.41 -9.64
C CYS A 693 -17.00 -3.60 -8.72
N LYS A 694 -17.12 -4.42 -7.66
CA LYS A 694 -15.98 -4.74 -6.76
C LYS A 694 -14.91 -5.59 -7.48
N GLY A 695 -13.74 -5.78 -6.87
CA GLY A 695 -12.70 -6.69 -7.40
C GLY A 695 -13.26 -8.09 -7.69
N SER A 696 -12.86 -8.67 -8.82
CA SER A 696 -13.48 -9.89 -9.38
C SER A 696 -12.47 -11.03 -9.53
N GLY A 697 -12.96 -12.26 -9.37
CA GLY A 697 -12.31 -13.44 -9.90
C GLY A 697 -12.73 -13.67 -11.36
N PHE A 698 -12.77 -14.93 -11.79
CA PHE A 698 -13.39 -15.28 -13.06
C PHE A 698 -14.27 -16.53 -12.93
N SER A 699 -15.17 -16.67 -13.90
CA SER A 699 -16.03 -17.85 -14.08
C SER A 699 -16.27 -18.08 -15.57
N PHE A 700 -16.54 -19.33 -15.93
CA PHE A 700 -17.06 -19.74 -17.24
C PHE A 700 -18.58 -19.52 -17.37
N SER A 701 -19.23 -19.00 -16.33
CA SER A 701 -20.66 -18.69 -16.31
C SER A 701 -20.89 -17.20 -16.10
N GLU A 702 -21.80 -16.62 -16.88
CA GLU A 702 -22.28 -15.25 -16.65
C GLU A 702 -22.96 -15.10 -15.28
N ASP A 703 -23.54 -16.18 -14.75
CA ASP A 703 -24.27 -16.20 -13.47
C ASP A 703 -23.46 -15.59 -12.31
N TYR A 704 -22.16 -15.92 -12.23
CA TYR A 704 -21.25 -15.34 -11.24
C TYR A 704 -21.18 -13.81 -11.35
N TYR A 705 -21.06 -13.28 -12.57
CA TYR A 705 -20.91 -11.85 -12.79
C TYR A 705 -22.20 -11.07 -12.54
N VAL A 706 -23.35 -11.72 -12.75
CA VAL A 706 -24.68 -11.12 -12.56
C VAL A 706 -25.13 -11.20 -11.11
N ASN A 707 -24.98 -12.37 -10.47
CA ASN A 707 -25.62 -12.68 -9.20
C ASN A 707 -24.68 -12.65 -7.98
N ASP A 708 -23.38 -12.93 -8.15
CA ASP A 708 -22.41 -12.99 -7.03
C ASP A 708 -21.50 -11.75 -6.97
N LEU A 709 -21.23 -11.15 -8.13
CA LEU A 709 -20.31 -10.04 -8.31
C LEU A 709 -21.03 -8.68 -8.32
N GLY A 710 -21.42 -8.22 -7.13
CA GLY A 710 -22.04 -6.91 -6.92
C GLY A 710 -21.10 -5.70 -7.05
N TRP A 711 -21.65 -4.52 -6.82
CA TRP A 711 -20.95 -3.24 -6.83
C TRP A 711 -20.74 -2.68 -5.41
N GLN A 712 -19.83 -1.72 -5.29
CA GLN A 712 -19.54 -1.00 -4.05
C GLN A 712 -19.57 0.51 -4.30
N LEU A 713 -20.16 1.26 -3.37
CA LEU A 713 -20.25 2.72 -3.42
C LEU A 713 -18.85 3.36 -3.34
N ASN A 714 -18.55 4.30 -4.24
CA ASN A 714 -17.27 5.03 -4.30
C ASN A 714 -16.05 4.11 -4.37
N ASP A 715 -16.19 2.98 -5.04
CA ASP A 715 -15.11 2.03 -5.15
C ASP A 715 -13.97 2.58 -6.05
N THR A 716 -12.72 2.33 -5.66
CA THR A 716 -11.52 2.87 -6.32
C THR A 716 -11.27 2.27 -7.70
N HIS A 717 -11.91 1.16 -8.06
CA HIS A 717 -11.81 0.60 -9.41
C HIS A 717 -12.48 1.50 -10.46
N GLY A 718 -13.44 2.35 -10.05
CA GLY A 718 -14.26 3.16 -10.95
C GLY A 718 -14.22 4.67 -10.72
N THR A 719 -13.93 5.13 -9.51
CA THR A 719 -14.11 6.55 -9.15
C THR A 719 -13.23 7.48 -9.99
N GLY A 720 -11.93 7.16 -10.18
CA GLY A 720 -11.07 7.99 -11.03
C GLY A 720 -11.39 7.89 -12.51
N ILE A 721 -11.83 6.74 -13.01
CA ILE A 721 -12.16 6.63 -14.43
C ILE A 721 -13.43 7.40 -14.77
N VAL A 722 -14.37 7.56 -13.83
CA VAL A 722 -15.54 8.46 -13.96
C VAL A 722 -15.11 9.92 -14.04
N LEU A 723 -14.13 10.33 -13.21
CA LEU A 723 -13.52 11.66 -13.32
C LEU A 723 -12.84 11.85 -14.68
N LEU A 724 -12.03 10.88 -15.11
CA LEU A 724 -11.34 10.93 -16.39
C LEU A 724 -12.34 10.96 -17.58
N ALA A 725 -13.45 10.23 -17.49
CA ALA A 725 -14.51 10.27 -18.50
C ALA A 725 -15.14 11.66 -18.64
N GLY A 726 -15.35 12.37 -17.54
CA GLY A 726 -15.82 13.76 -17.58
C GLY A 726 -14.81 14.70 -18.22
N VAL A 727 -13.52 14.54 -17.90
CA VAL A 727 -12.43 15.31 -18.53
C VAL A 727 -12.34 15.02 -20.04
N GLU A 728 -12.39 13.76 -20.44
CA GLU A 728 -12.32 13.37 -21.85
C GLU A 728 -13.56 13.83 -22.65
N TYR A 729 -14.74 13.80 -22.04
CA TYR A 729 -15.95 14.35 -22.65
C TYR A 729 -15.87 15.87 -22.80
N ALA A 730 -15.36 16.59 -21.80
CA ALA A 730 -15.12 18.03 -21.93
C ALA A 730 -14.13 18.35 -23.07
N LYS A 731 -12.98 17.67 -23.11
CA LYS A 731 -12.00 17.81 -24.20
C LYS A 731 -12.61 17.50 -25.57
N LEU A 732 -13.58 16.57 -25.66
CA LEU A 732 -14.33 16.30 -26.89
C LEU A 732 -15.24 17.46 -27.28
N LEU A 733 -15.95 18.07 -26.33
CA LEU A 733 -16.78 19.24 -26.61
C LEU A 733 -15.96 20.45 -27.08
N ASP A 734 -14.79 20.68 -26.47
CA ASP A 734 -13.87 21.73 -26.89
C ASP A 734 -13.42 21.50 -28.35
N TYR A 735 -12.97 20.28 -28.67
CA TYR A 735 -12.58 19.89 -30.02
C TYR A 735 -13.70 20.12 -31.06
N LEU A 736 -14.95 19.78 -30.72
CA LEU A 736 -16.09 19.99 -31.62
C LEU A 736 -16.45 21.47 -31.76
N THR A 737 -16.26 22.27 -30.71
CA THR A 737 -16.52 23.72 -30.73
C THR A 737 -15.49 24.46 -31.59
N ASP A 738 -14.24 24.00 -31.58
CA ASP A 738 -13.13 24.57 -32.37
C ASP A 738 -13.15 24.18 -33.86
N GLY A 739 -14.23 23.53 -34.33
CA GLY A 739 -14.39 23.13 -35.73
C GLY A 739 -13.71 21.81 -36.07
N GLY A 740 -13.60 20.89 -35.09
CA GLY A 740 -13.25 19.49 -35.33
C GLY A 740 -14.05 18.88 -36.49
N ASN A 741 -13.41 17.93 -37.19
CA ASN A 741 -13.90 17.41 -38.48
C ASN A 741 -15.32 16.84 -38.47
#